data_AF-A0A3N5AWU7-F1
#
_entry.id   AF-A0A3N5AWU7-F1
#
_cell.length_a   1.000
_cell.length_b   1.000
_cell.length_c   1.000
_cell.angle_alpha   90.00
_cell.angle_beta   90.00
_cell.angle_gamma   90.00
#
_symmetry.space_group_name_H-M   'P 1'
#
loop_
_entity.id
_entity.type
_entity.pdbx_description
1 polymer ?
#
loop_
_entity_poly.entity_id
_entity_poly.type
_entity_poly.pdbx_seq_one_letter_code
_entity_poly.pdbx_strand_id
1 'polypeptide(L)'
;MPYRNNAFRILGVPANSNRREVRSAYERLSRRAEVGNIIERVDLPFLLRVQCDISTLRAAFDRLQDPETRILDRLFWFHVSPSPDDQEAYQNILSGNAYLSRRFWASKAPACEKARHNLAILAHAEILNADPQANHLSEWLSILKEWQVTLRSDGYWRYLASLEELLGWEPCAGEADFKALRDNCWYYLLEPHIDLADQYRGKKNFIVVKQHLKVVESSGFPSRVIDEVKTEILDPIEAQVERLCSELSQRMEAESEFAVSREAYKSLYDEIYSEFETNILPLVEGIAYLRGNSDKAADIARRKAASTLRELAILYNNKAGEYTVAKEILGKAFSLAEGTPLGIEIKRDLTVISSNALYQQATAISVACTEIVENLEVALESAGSLQEKKLACGVAHKQFRTAVLERLSELFKETDEENEFPVGLAGEDDEPAIERDLEKIKIKNKILEMAASCLRHIAIAYNNEAHEYSTAKSLLEEAKSLLPEGHPMREEIQESLATVSANALVEHSEQYRNQVTGTANTGIWSRFRWLAWVGSAVVIYLLFVIFHGNNGGTLPENVPPEPTNAQPAAGSANADLDALRTEIEEAKKHLAEYERQMNLLSSEIESYKEEINSYAQQIRAMEADLNAGYEIDRAEYESLIQSHNHVVDLHNEAVNELRRIYVEYGKLLNETNQKIRLYNEQIKSAN
;
A
#
# COMPACT_ATOMS: atom_id res chain seq x y z
N MET A 1 -13.79 30.19 -3.50
CA MET A 1 -14.84 29.86 -4.49
C MET A 1 -15.70 31.09 -4.81
N PRO A 2 -15.75 31.53 -6.08
CA PRO A 2 -16.32 32.80 -6.51
C PRO A 2 -17.85 32.88 -6.33
N TYR A 3 -18.55 31.75 -6.32
CA TYR A 3 -20.01 31.69 -6.07
C TYR A 3 -20.36 31.68 -4.58
N ARG A 4 -19.43 31.25 -3.71
CA ARG A 4 -19.74 31.02 -2.29
C ARG A 4 -19.98 32.33 -1.56
N ASN A 5 -19.03 33.25 -1.72
CA ASN A 5 -19.00 34.53 -1.01
C ASN A 5 -19.36 35.70 -1.93
N ASN A 6 -20.06 35.43 -3.03
CA ASN A 6 -20.47 36.46 -3.97
C ASN A 6 -21.38 37.48 -3.27
N ALA A 7 -21.04 38.77 -3.37
CA ALA A 7 -21.76 39.79 -2.60
C ALA A 7 -23.23 39.96 -3.03
N PHE A 8 -23.55 39.80 -4.32
CA PHE A 8 -24.94 39.81 -4.81
C PHE A 8 -25.71 38.60 -4.28
N ARG A 9 -25.06 37.42 -4.23
CA ARG A 9 -25.62 36.25 -3.57
C ARG A 9 -25.91 36.52 -2.11
N ILE A 10 -24.96 37.06 -1.33
CA ILE A 10 -25.14 37.31 0.11
C ILE A 10 -26.32 38.28 0.35
N LEU A 11 -26.41 39.35 -0.44
CA LEU A 11 -27.47 40.36 -0.30
C LEU A 11 -28.82 39.95 -0.94
N GLY A 12 -28.83 38.89 -1.75
CA GLY A 12 -30.06 38.30 -2.29
C GLY A 12 -30.69 39.13 -3.38
N VAL A 13 -29.82 39.68 -4.22
CA VAL A 13 -30.17 40.55 -5.33
C VAL A 13 -29.54 40.00 -6.61
N PRO A 14 -30.16 40.22 -7.78
CA PRO A 14 -29.51 39.97 -9.07
C PRO A 14 -28.23 40.79 -9.25
N ALA A 15 -27.31 40.32 -10.09
CA ALA A 15 -26.05 41.02 -10.33
C ALA A 15 -26.22 42.33 -11.13
N ASN A 16 -27.36 42.48 -11.80
CA ASN A 16 -27.80 43.69 -12.48
C ASN A 16 -28.66 44.62 -11.59
N SER A 17 -28.55 44.50 -10.27
CA SER A 17 -29.20 45.45 -9.35
C SER A 17 -28.44 46.78 -9.26
N ASN A 18 -29.20 47.88 -9.17
CA ASN A 18 -28.63 49.20 -8.97
C ASN A 18 -28.26 49.43 -7.50
N ARG A 19 -27.48 50.48 -7.23
CA ARG A 19 -26.99 50.81 -5.88
C ARG A 19 -28.12 50.95 -4.84
N ARG A 20 -29.27 51.49 -5.24
CA ARG A 20 -30.42 51.70 -4.35
C ARG A 20 -31.05 50.37 -3.92
N GLU A 21 -31.19 49.43 -4.85
CA GLU A 21 -31.69 48.08 -4.57
C GLU A 21 -30.75 47.33 -3.63
N VAL A 22 -29.43 47.38 -3.89
CA VAL A 22 -28.42 46.78 -3.03
C VAL A 22 -28.48 47.35 -1.61
N ARG A 23 -28.54 48.69 -1.46
CA ARG A 23 -28.68 49.36 -0.16
C ARG A 23 -29.97 48.94 0.55
N SER A 24 -31.09 48.92 -0.16
CA SER A 24 -32.38 48.50 0.41
C SER A 24 -32.34 47.04 0.87
N ALA A 25 -31.67 46.16 0.12
CA ALA A 25 -31.48 44.77 0.50
C ALA A 25 -30.61 44.64 1.77
N TYR A 26 -29.49 45.36 1.82
CA TYR A 26 -28.62 45.42 3.00
C TYR A 26 -29.40 45.92 4.23
N GLU A 27 -30.06 47.08 4.19
CA GLU A 27 -30.82 47.63 5.34
C GLU A 27 -31.94 46.69 5.82
N ARG A 28 -32.59 45.97 4.90
CA ARG A 28 -33.62 44.98 5.23
C ARG A 28 -33.01 43.76 5.93
N LEU A 29 -31.90 43.23 5.43
CA LEU A 29 -31.23 42.06 6.00
C LEU A 29 -30.55 42.41 7.33
N SER A 30 -29.86 43.54 7.42
CA SER A 30 -29.19 44.01 8.64
C SER A 30 -30.16 44.15 9.82
N ARG A 31 -31.33 44.77 9.60
CA ARG A 31 -32.38 44.85 10.64
C ARG A 31 -32.89 43.48 11.10
N ARG A 32 -32.92 42.48 10.21
CA ARG A 32 -33.31 41.11 10.59
C ARG A 32 -32.22 40.40 11.39
N ALA A 33 -30.95 40.62 11.02
CA ALA A 33 -29.80 40.05 11.70
C ALA A 33 -29.60 40.67 13.11
N GLU A 34 -29.84 41.97 13.27
CA GLU A 34 -29.76 42.68 14.56
C GLU A 34 -30.72 42.16 15.63
N VAL A 35 -31.85 41.55 15.22
CA VAL A 35 -32.81 40.90 16.13
C VAL A 35 -32.30 39.54 16.65
N GLY A 36 -31.06 39.17 16.33
CA GLY A 36 -30.41 37.93 16.81
C GLY A 36 -30.73 36.70 15.96
N ASN A 37 -31.38 36.87 14.80
CA ASN A 37 -31.70 35.76 13.90
C ASN A 37 -30.57 35.55 12.89
N ILE A 38 -29.99 34.35 12.86
CA ILE A 38 -29.21 33.90 11.70
C ILE A 38 -30.19 33.83 10.53
N ILE A 39 -29.94 34.63 9.49
CA ILE A 39 -30.81 34.64 8.32
C ILE A 39 -30.44 33.44 7.46
N GLU A 40 -31.18 32.35 7.60
CA GLU A 40 -31.21 31.29 6.60
C GLU A 40 -32.01 31.80 5.40
N ARG A 41 -31.37 31.85 4.23
CA ARG A 41 -32.03 32.28 3.00
C ARG A 41 -32.27 31.10 2.08
N VAL A 42 -33.37 31.18 1.33
CA VAL A 42 -33.54 30.38 0.11
C VAL A 42 -32.38 30.76 -0.81
N ASP A 43 -31.56 29.77 -1.08
CA ASP A 43 -30.33 29.84 -1.83
C ASP A 43 -30.38 28.80 -2.94
N LEU A 44 -29.39 28.81 -3.83
CA LEU A 44 -29.31 27.81 -4.89
C LEU A 44 -29.12 26.42 -4.26
N PRO A 45 -29.98 25.41 -4.53
CA PRO A 45 -29.93 24.13 -3.83
C PRO A 45 -28.63 23.34 -4.01
N PHE A 46 -27.88 23.64 -5.06
CA PHE A 46 -26.56 23.06 -5.35
C PHE A 46 -25.41 23.88 -4.76
N LEU A 47 -25.65 24.98 -4.05
CA LEU A 47 -24.62 25.69 -3.30
C LEU A 47 -24.82 25.51 -1.80
N LEU A 48 -23.73 25.39 -1.05
CA LEU A 48 -23.77 25.33 0.41
C LEU A 48 -24.48 26.57 0.98
N ARG A 49 -25.39 26.38 1.94
CA ARG A 49 -26.13 27.47 2.59
C ARG A 49 -25.17 28.53 3.15
N VAL A 50 -25.45 29.80 2.87
CA VAL A 50 -24.72 30.93 3.46
C VAL A 50 -25.41 31.37 4.74
N GLN A 51 -24.68 31.33 5.85
CA GLN A 51 -25.12 31.99 7.08
C GLN A 51 -24.80 33.48 6.95
N CYS A 52 -25.84 34.32 6.99
CA CYS A 52 -25.69 35.77 6.88
C CYS A 52 -25.85 36.41 8.26
N ASP A 53 -24.74 36.73 8.91
CA ASP A 53 -24.70 37.61 10.08
C ASP A 53 -24.47 39.07 9.66
N ILE A 54 -24.54 40.01 10.61
CA ILE A 54 -24.37 41.43 10.33
C ILE A 54 -22.98 41.75 9.75
N SER A 55 -21.95 41.01 10.16
CA SER A 55 -20.58 41.20 9.70
C SER A 55 -20.43 40.80 8.23
N THR A 56 -20.97 39.65 7.85
CA THR A 56 -21.00 39.14 6.47
C THR A 56 -21.81 40.06 5.55
N LEU A 57 -22.96 40.55 6.01
CA LEU A 57 -23.80 41.49 5.26
C LEU A 57 -23.08 42.81 4.99
N ARG A 58 -22.41 43.36 6.01
CA ARG A 58 -21.62 44.59 5.87
C ARG A 58 -20.44 44.38 4.92
N ALA A 59 -19.68 43.30 5.09
CA ALA A 59 -18.56 42.98 4.21
C ALA A 59 -18.99 42.85 2.73
N ALA A 60 -20.12 42.20 2.46
CA ALA A 60 -20.68 42.10 1.11
C ALA A 60 -21.11 43.46 0.55
N PHE A 61 -21.77 44.29 1.36
CA PHE A 61 -22.19 45.63 0.93
C PHE A 61 -20.99 46.55 0.64
N ASP A 62 -19.97 46.51 1.49
CA ASP A 62 -18.74 47.30 1.36
C ASP A 62 -17.93 46.86 0.14
N ARG A 63 -17.82 45.53 -0.09
CA ARG A 63 -17.20 44.96 -1.30
C ARG A 63 -17.86 45.49 -2.57
N LEU A 64 -19.19 45.57 -2.63
CA LEU A 64 -19.87 46.14 -3.80
C LEU A 64 -19.67 47.65 -3.97
N GLN A 65 -19.14 48.41 -3.00
CA GLN A 65 -18.81 49.82 -3.21
C GLN A 65 -17.56 49.99 -4.07
N ASP A 66 -16.63 49.05 -4.01
CA ASP A 66 -15.40 49.05 -4.81
C ASP A 66 -15.70 48.59 -6.26
N PRO A 67 -15.35 49.38 -7.30
CA PRO A 67 -15.69 49.06 -8.68
C PRO A 67 -15.13 47.73 -9.18
N GLU A 68 -13.87 47.44 -8.89
CA GLU A 68 -13.16 46.26 -9.38
C GLU A 68 -13.79 44.97 -8.80
N THR A 69 -13.94 44.89 -7.48
CA THR A 69 -14.57 43.74 -6.84
C THR A 69 -16.05 43.62 -7.17
N ARG A 70 -16.76 44.74 -7.40
CA ARG A 70 -18.17 44.73 -7.86
C ARG A 70 -18.33 44.10 -9.24
N ILE A 71 -17.53 44.49 -10.23
CA ILE A 71 -17.64 43.92 -11.58
C ILE A 71 -17.20 42.45 -11.61
N LEU A 72 -16.25 42.06 -10.75
CA LEU A 72 -15.89 40.66 -10.53
C LEU A 72 -17.05 39.85 -9.94
N ASP A 73 -17.67 40.32 -8.85
CA ASP A 73 -18.84 39.65 -8.28
C ASP A 73 -20.00 39.60 -9.29
N ARG A 74 -20.09 40.58 -10.20
CA ARG A 74 -21.10 40.59 -11.26
C ARG A 74 -20.85 39.55 -12.36
N LEU A 75 -19.59 39.28 -12.67
CA LEU A 75 -19.18 38.22 -13.61
C LEU A 75 -19.57 36.83 -13.09
N PHE A 76 -19.61 36.63 -11.77
CA PHE A 76 -19.90 35.33 -11.15
C PHE A 76 -21.31 35.23 -10.57
N TRP A 77 -22.25 36.10 -10.98
CA TRP A 77 -23.64 36.03 -10.51
C TRP A 77 -24.69 36.30 -11.58
N PHE A 78 -25.91 35.82 -11.35
CA PHE A 78 -26.98 35.83 -12.36
C PHE A 78 -27.50 37.23 -12.68
N HIS A 79 -27.71 37.49 -13.96
CA HIS A 79 -28.32 38.72 -14.46
C HIS A 79 -29.80 38.45 -14.78
N VAL A 80 -30.71 39.18 -14.15
CA VAL A 80 -32.16 38.93 -14.24
C VAL A 80 -32.85 40.17 -14.78
N SER A 81 -33.33 40.09 -16.02
CA SER A 81 -34.12 41.16 -16.63
C SER A 81 -35.53 41.22 -16.03
N PRO A 82 -36.22 42.37 -16.14
CA PRO A 82 -37.61 42.51 -15.67
C PRO A 82 -38.65 41.72 -16.50
N SER A 83 -38.21 40.97 -17.51
CA SER A 83 -39.08 40.10 -18.31
C SER A 83 -39.65 38.97 -17.43
N PRO A 84 -40.97 38.69 -17.49
CA PRO A 84 -41.58 37.59 -16.75
C PRO A 84 -40.85 36.25 -16.95
N ASP A 85 -40.52 35.90 -18.19
CA ASP A 85 -39.82 34.63 -18.50
C ASP A 85 -38.45 34.50 -17.81
N ASP A 86 -37.70 35.60 -17.70
CA ASP A 86 -36.36 35.58 -17.10
C ASP A 86 -36.42 35.60 -15.57
N GLN A 87 -37.44 36.26 -15.01
CA GLN A 87 -37.77 36.16 -13.59
C GLN A 87 -38.19 34.72 -13.24
N GLU A 88 -39.04 34.11 -14.05
CA GLU A 88 -39.45 32.71 -13.87
C GLU A 88 -38.25 31.76 -13.98
N ALA A 89 -37.36 31.97 -14.96
CA ALA A 89 -36.12 31.21 -15.08
C ALA A 89 -35.26 31.35 -13.81
N TYR A 90 -35.11 32.54 -13.24
CA TYR A 90 -34.38 32.72 -11.99
C TYR A 90 -35.07 32.06 -10.77
N GLN A 91 -36.39 32.19 -10.65
CA GLN A 91 -37.17 31.55 -9.58
C GLN A 91 -37.12 30.02 -9.65
N ASN A 92 -37.05 29.46 -10.87
CA ASN A 92 -36.88 28.03 -11.06
C ASN A 92 -35.58 27.53 -10.43
N ILE A 93 -34.47 28.28 -10.51
CA ILE A 93 -33.21 27.86 -9.86
C ILE A 93 -33.33 27.94 -8.34
N LEU A 94 -33.90 29.02 -7.82
CA LEU A 94 -34.13 29.18 -6.37
C LEU A 94 -35.04 28.08 -5.79
N SER A 95 -35.93 27.53 -6.62
CA SER A 95 -36.86 26.45 -6.25
C SER A 95 -36.30 25.04 -6.51
N GLY A 96 -35.06 24.91 -7.00
CA GLY A 96 -34.43 23.62 -7.31
C GLY A 96 -34.78 23.00 -8.66
N ASN A 97 -35.48 23.74 -9.53
CA ASN A 97 -35.84 23.35 -10.88
C ASN A 97 -34.84 23.90 -11.93
N ALA A 98 -33.54 23.78 -11.66
CA ALA A 98 -32.47 24.34 -12.51
C ALA A 98 -32.53 23.88 -13.98
N TYR A 99 -33.07 22.69 -14.24
CA TYR A 99 -33.31 22.16 -15.59
C TYR A 99 -34.15 23.11 -16.46
N LEU A 100 -35.22 23.70 -15.92
CA LEU A 100 -36.10 24.61 -16.68
C LEU A 100 -35.36 25.89 -17.06
N SER A 101 -34.58 26.45 -16.13
CA SER A 101 -33.74 27.63 -16.34
C SER A 101 -32.66 27.37 -17.37
N ARG A 102 -31.98 26.22 -17.29
CA ARG A 102 -30.98 25.77 -18.26
C ARG A 102 -31.58 25.70 -19.66
N ARG A 103 -32.75 25.06 -19.82
CA ARG A 103 -33.44 24.94 -21.11
C ARG A 103 -33.83 26.30 -21.67
N PHE A 104 -34.36 27.18 -20.83
CA PHE A 104 -34.74 28.54 -21.24
C PHE A 104 -33.51 29.33 -21.73
N TRP A 105 -32.45 29.44 -20.94
CA TRP A 105 -31.27 30.20 -21.34
C TRP A 105 -30.52 29.57 -22.51
N ALA A 106 -30.44 28.24 -22.60
CA ALA A 106 -29.85 27.56 -23.76
C ALA A 106 -30.57 27.94 -25.07
N SER A 107 -31.90 28.09 -25.05
CA SER A 107 -32.65 28.51 -26.24
C SER A 107 -32.37 29.96 -26.68
N LYS A 108 -31.86 30.81 -25.77
CA LYS A 108 -31.59 32.24 -26.00
C LYS A 108 -30.10 32.55 -26.18
N ALA A 109 -29.20 31.71 -25.66
CA ALA A 109 -27.75 31.90 -25.67
C ALA A 109 -27.13 32.21 -27.06
N PRO A 110 -27.64 31.67 -28.20
CA PRO A 110 -27.11 32.03 -29.52
C PRO A 110 -27.26 33.52 -29.87
N ALA A 111 -28.27 34.20 -29.33
CA ALA A 111 -28.60 35.59 -29.67
C ALA A 111 -28.51 36.56 -28.47
N CYS A 112 -28.18 36.07 -27.27
CA CYS A 112 -28.22 36.86 -26.04
C CYS A 112 -27.02 36.56 -25.14
N GLU A 113 -26.10 37.53 -25.03
CA GLU A 113 -24.88 37.43 -24.21
C GLU A 113 -25.20 37.12 -22.73
N LYS A 114 -26.23 37.77 -22.18
CA LYS A 114 -26.73 37.52 -20.83
C LYS A 114 -27.17 36.07 -20.61
N ALA A 115 -27.91 35.49 -21.56
CA ALA A 115 -28.38 34.11 -21.44
C ALA A 115 -27.21 33.12 -21.50
N ARG A 116 -26.22 33.37 -22.37
CA ARG A 116 -25.00 32.55 -22.46
C ARG A 116 -24.20 32.61 -21.15
N HIS A 117 -24.03 33.81 -20.60
CA HIS A 117 -23.38 34.04 -19.31
C HIS A 117 -24.09 33.32 -18.15
N ASN A 118 -25.41 33.47 -18.02
CA ASN A 118 -26.18 32.80 -16.97
C ASN A 118 -26.11 31.27 -17.10
N LEU A 119 -26.07 30.74 -18.33
CA LEU A 119 -25.86 29.32 -18.58
C LEU A 119 -24.48 28.84 -18.12
N ALA A 120 -23.42 29.61 -18.39
CA ALA A 120 -22.06 29.31 -17.95
C ALA A 120 -21.92 29.35 -16.42
N ILE A 121 -22.54 30.32 -15.76
CA ILE A 121 -22.61 30.38 -14.28
C ILE A 121 -23.32 29.16 -13.72
N LEU A 122 -24.51 28.84 -14.24
CA LEU A 122 -25.31 27.73 -13.73
C LEU A 122 -24.54 26.41 -13.83
N ALA A 123 -23.99 26.12 -15.01
CA ALA A 123 -23.27 24.88 -15.23
C ALA A 123 -22.00 24.78 -14.37
N HIS A 124 -21.23 25.86 -14.26
CA HIS A 124 -20.01 25.86 -13.43
C HIS A 124 -20.30 25.75 -11.93
N ALA A 125 -21.31 26.47 -11.44
CA ALA A 125 -21.71 26.38 -10.03
C ALA A 125 -22.27 25.00 -9.67
N GLU A 126 -23.00 24.34 -10.58
CA GLU A 126 -23.51 22.99 -10.38
C GLU A 126 -22.39 21.94 -10.36
N ILE A 127 -21.46 21.96 -11.31
CA ILE A 127 -20.38 20.96 -11.39
C ILE A 127 -19.42 21.07 -10.19
N LEU A 128 -19.16 22.28 -9.68
CA LEU A 128 -18.34 22.49 -8.49
C LEU A 128 -18.87 21.76 -7.25
N ASN A 129 -20.19 21.60 -7.16
CA ASN A 129 -20.83 20.88 -6.06
C ASN A 129 -21.10 19.40 -6.39
N ALA A 130 -21.45 19.10 -7.64
CA ALA A 130 -21.79 17.74 -8.07
C ALA A 130 -20.56 16.84 -8.26
N ASP A 131 -19.43 17.41 -8.69
CA ASP A 131 -18.19 16.69 -9.00
C ASP A 131 -16.96 17.37 -8.37
N PRO A 132 -16.90 17.52 -7.03
CA PRO A 132 -15.80 18.18 -6.34
C PRO A 132 -14.47 17.41 -6.45
N GLN A 133 -14.48 16.18 -6.98
CA GLN A 133 -13.29 15.36 -7.22
C GLN A 133 -12.80 15.42 -8.67
N ALA A 134 -13.50 16.14 -9.56
CA ALA A 134 -13.18 16.18 -10.99
C ALA A 134 -13.13 14.79 -11.66
N ASN A 135 -14.06 13.89 -11.32
CA ASN A 135 -14.17 12.59 -11.97
C ASN A 135 -14.69 12.70 -13.41
N HIS A 136 -15.45 13.75 -13.73
CA HIS A 136 -16.14 13.93 -15.02
C HIS A 136 -15.41 14.95 -15.91
N LEU A 137 -14.17 14.63 -16.31
CA LEU A 137 -13.31 15.56 -17.07
C LEU A 137 -13.99 16.17 -18.30
N SER A 138 -14.71 15.38 -19.10
CA SER A 138 -15.39 15.89 -20.30
C SER A 138 -16.45 16.95 -20.00
N GLU A 139 -17.18 16.80 -18.88
CA GLU A 139 -18.19 17.76 -18.44
C GLU A 139 -17.52 19.07 -18.00
N TRP A 140 -16.46 18.99 -17.20
CA TRP A 140 -15.63 20.15 -16.82
C TRP A 140 -15.14 20.92 -18.05
N LEU A 141 -14.56 20.24 -19.02
CA LEU A 141 -14.04 20.88 -20.22
C LEU A 141 -15.15 21.49 -21.09
N SER A 142 -16.32 20.86 -21.16
CA SER A 142 -17.48 21.44 -21.84
C SER A 142 -17.91 22.75 -21.17
N ILE A 143 -17.93 22.80 -19.83
CA ILE A 143 -18.34 23.98 -19.07
C ILE A 143 -17.31 25.11 -19.20
N LEU A 144 -16.02 24.81 -19.08
CA LEU A 144 -14.96 25.81 -19.28
C LEU A 144 -14.96 26.34 -20.72
N LYS A 145 -15.32 25.52 -21.71
CA LYS A 145 -15.50 25.97 -23.09
C LYS A 145 -16.65 26.97 -23.25
N GLU A 146 -17.79 26.77 -22.56
CA GLU A 146 -18.88 27.76 -22.55
C GLU A 146 -18.43 29.10 -21.95
N TRP A 147 -17.60 29.06 -20.90
CA TRP A 147 -16.94 30.25 -20.37
C TRP A 147 -16.01 30.91 -21.38
N GLN A 148 -15.20 30.14 -22.13
CA GLN A 148 -14.36 30.71 -23.18
C GLN A 148 -15.17 31.45 -24.25
N VAL A 149 -16.27 30.85 -24.72
CA VAL A 149 -17.13 31.46 -25.74
C VAL A 149 -17.71 32.77 -25.22
N THR A 150 -18.13 32.81 -23.96
CA THR A 150 -18.66 34.01 -23.31
C THR A 150 -17.59 35.09 -23.16
N LEU A 151 -16.43 34.76 -22.59
CA LEU A 151 -15.37 35.73 -22.27
C LEU A 151 -14.57 36.20 -23.49
N ARG A 152 -14.59 35.45 -24.60
CA ARG A 152 -14.01 35.90 -25.87
C ARG A 152 -14.94 36.82 -26.66
N SER A 153 -16.23 36.89 -26.31
CA SER A 153 -17.20 37.76 -26.97
C SER A 153 -17.00 39.22 -26.56
N ASP A 154 -16.57 40.07 -27.49
CA ASP A 154 -16.59 41.53 -27.26
C ASP A 154 -18.02 42.05 -27.02
N GLY A 155 -19.04 41.34 -27.54
CA GLY A 155 -20.44 41.65 -27.28
C GLY A 155 -20.78 41.53 -25.80
N TYR A 156 -20.27 40.50 -25.12
CA TYR A 156 -20.46 40.31 -23.68
C TYR A 156 -19.80 41.44 -22.87
N TRP A 157 -18.56 41.80 -23.20
CA TRP A 157 -17.86 42.89 -22.49
C TRP A 157 -18.53 44.24 -22.68
N ARG A 158 -19.00 44.56 -23.89
CA ARG A 158 -19.81 45.76 -24.12
C ARG A 158 -21.11 45.74 -23.33
N TYR A 159 -21.79 44.59 -23.30
CA TYR A 159 -22.99 44.42 -22.50
C TYR A 159 -22.72 44.68 -21.00
N LEU A 160 -21.64 44.12 -20.45
CA LEU A 160 -21.28 44.30 -19.04
C LEU A 160 -20.91 45.75 -18.71
N ALA A 161 -20.20 46.45 -19.61
CA ALA A 161 -19.87 47.87 -19.46
C ALA A 161 -21.12 48.77 -19.53
N SER A 162 -21.99 48.56 -20.52
CA SER A 162 -23.27 49.28 -20.61
C SER A 162 -24.16 49.03 -19.40
N LEU A 163 -24.09 47.82 -18.84
CA LEU A 163 -24.82 47.49 -17.63
C LEU A 163 -24.30 48.30 -16.43
N GLU A 164 -22.98 48.42 -16.24
CA GLU A 164 -22.42 49.22 -15.16
C GLU A 164 -22.80 50.71 -15.26
N GLU A 165 -22.75 51.27 -16.47
CA GLU A 165 -23.16 52.66 -16.73
C GLU A 165 -24.64 52.90 -16.40
N LEU A 166 -25.52 51.99 -16.84
CA LEU A 166 -26.96 52.10 -16.64
C LEU A 166 -27.38 52.02 -15.16
N LEU A 167 -26.64 51.27 -14.34
CA LEU A 167 -27.00 51.00 -12.95
C LEU A 167 -26.65 52.14 -11.97
N GLY A 168 -25.96 53.18 -12.43
CA GLY A 168 -25.73 54.41 -11.66
C GLY A 168 -24.92 54.20 -10.38
N TRP A 169 -23.88 53.37 -10.44
CA TRP A 169 -22.93 53.19 -9.34
C TRP A 169 -21.94 54.35 -9.24
N GLU A 170 -21.54 54.71 -8.01
CA GLU A 170 -20.55 55.76 -7.74
C GLU A 170 -19.56 55.28 -6.67
N PRO A 171 -18.25 55.17 -6.99
CA PRO A 171 -17.65 55.38 -8.31
C PRO A 171 -18.08 54.31 -9.33
N CYS A 172 -18.19 54.69 -10.61
CA CYS A 172 -18.48 53.78 -11.72
C CYS A 172 -17.20 53.04 -12.14
N ALA A 173 -17.28 51.77 -12.52
CA ALA A 173 -16.12 51.05 -13.06
C ALA A 173 -15.70 51.61 -14.42
N GLY A 174 -14.42 51.95 -14.55
CA GLY A 174 -13.83 52.50 -15.77
C GLY A 174 -13.25 51.44 -16.70
N GLU A 175 -12.72 51.89 -17.83
CA GLU A 175 -12.06 51.02 -18.82
C GLU A 175 -10.88 50.22 -18.23
N ALA A 176 -10.13 50.83 -17.30
CA ALA A 176 -9.03 50.17 -16.61
C ALA A 176 -9.50 48.96 -15.78
N ASP A 177 -10.62 49.10 -15.06
CA ASP A 177 -11.19 48.03 -14.24
C ASP A 177 -11.67 46.86 -15.12
N PHE A 178 -12.37 47.16 -16.22
CA PHE A 178 -12.81 46.13 -17.17
C PHE A 178 -11.65 45.43 -17.87
N LYS A 179 -10.59 46.17 -18.21
CA LYS A 179 -9.38 45.58 -18.78
C LYS A 179 -8.71 44.64 -17.78
N ALA A 180 -8.53 45.08 -16.53
CA ALA A 180 -7.98 44.24 -15.47
C ALA A 180 -8.82 42.98 -15.24
N LEU A 181 -10.15 43.11 -15.19
CA LEU A 181 -11.05 41.96 -15.08
C LEU A 181 -10.91 41.01 -16.28
N ARG A 182 -10.85 41.53 -17.50
CA ARG A 182 -10.71 40.70 -18.72
C ARG A 182 -9.37 39.96 -18.76
N ASP A 183 -8.30 40.61 -18.32
CA ASP A 183 -6.97 40.01 -18.26
C ASP A 183 -6.90 38.89 -17.20
N ASN A 184 -7.61 39.04 -16.07
CA ASN A 184 -7.57 38.12 -14.93
C ASN A 184 -8.74 37.13 -14.83
N CYS A 185 -9.80 37.26 -15.63
CA CYS A 185 -11.02 36.44 -15.50
C CYS A 185 -10.78 34.93 -15.60
N TRP A 186 -9.78 34.51 -16.39
CA TRP A 186 -9.39 33.10 -16.52
C TRP A 186 -8.86 32.53 -15.21
N TYR A 187 -8.10 33.32 -14.46
CA TYR A 187 -7.57 32.92 -13.16
C TYR A 187 -8.72 32.70 -12.17
N TYR A 188 -9.65 33.66 -12.07
CA TYR A 188 -10.82 33.53 -11.18
C TYR A 188 -11.75 32.35 -11.53
N LEU A 189 -11.75 31.91 -12.79
CA LEU A 189 -12.48 30.70 -13.19
C LEU A 189 -11.79 29.41 -12.72
N LEU A 190 -10.47 29.42 -12.58
CA LEU A 190 -9.69 28.26 -12.15
C LEU A 190 -9.39 28.25 -10.64
N GLU A 191 -9.52 29.39 -9.95
CA GLU A 191 -9.39 29.51 -8.49
C GLU A 191 -10.14 28.42 -7.70
N PRO A 192 -11.36 27.98 -8.07
CA PRO A 192 -12.03 26.89 -7.36
C PRO A 192 -11.27 25.55 -7.39
N HIS A 193 -10.47 25.30 -8.43
CA HIS A 193 -9.63 24.12 -8.51
C HIS A 193 -8.44 24.19 -7.54
N ILE A 194 -7.96 25.39 -7.22
CA ILE A 194 -6.95 25.60 -6.17
C ILE A 194 -7.54 25.26 -4.81
N ASP A 195 -8.72 25.81 -4.49
CA ASP A 195 -9.44 25.53 -3.23
C ASP A 195 -9.71 24.03 -3.03
N LEU A 196 -10.21 23.37 -4.08
CA LEU A 196 -10.51 21.93 -4.03
C LEU A 196 -9.22 21.11 -3.93
N ALA A 197 -8.19 21.43 -4.72
CA ALA A 197 -6.91 20.76 -4.64
C ALA A 197 -6.28 20.89 -3.23
N ASP A 198 -6.34 22.07 -2.61
CA ASP A 198 -5.88 22.27 -1.23
C ASP A 198 -6.65 21.39 -0.23
N GLN A 199 -7.98 21.35 -0.34
CA GLN A 199 -8.82 20.52 0.52
C GLN A 199 -8.44 19.02 0.44
N TYR A 200 -8.20 18.51 -0.77
CA TYR A 200 -7.84 17.11 -0.98
C TYR A 200 -6.36 16.82 -0.69
N ARG A 201 -5.47 17.81 -0.86
CA ARG A 201 -4.08 17.79 -0.38
C ARG A 201 -4.01 17.61 1.12
N GLY A 202 -4.81 18.36 1.90
CA GLY A 202 -4.88 18.20 3.36
C GLY A 202 -5.30 16.79 3.81
N LYS A 203 -5.97 16.03 2.93
CA LYS A 203 -6.35 14.62 3.13
C LYS A 203 -5.38 13.63 2.48
N LYS A 204 -4.25 14.09 1.94
CA LYS A 204 -3.26 13.29 1.19
C LYS A 204 -3.86 12.52 -0.01
N ASN A 205 -4.96 13.01 -0.59
CA ASN A 205 -5.59 12.40 -1.76
C ASN A 205 -5.05 13.03 -3.06
N PHE A 206 -3.84 12.62 -3.45
CA PHE A 206 -3.16 13.15 -4.64
C PHE A 206 -3.77 12.73 -5.96
N ILE A 207 -4.60 11.67 -5.97
CA ILE A 207 -5.36 11.26 -7.15
C ILE A 207 -6.33 12.38 -7.56
N VAL A 208 -7.07 12.93 -6.59
CA VAL A 208 -8.01 14.03 -6.84
C VAL A 208 -7.29 15.32 -7.20
N VAL A 209 -6.16 15.62 -6.55
CA VAL A 209 -5.32 16.77 -6.93
C VAL A 209 -4.88 16.67 -8.39
N LYS A 210 -4.49 15.47 -8.86
CA LYS A 210 -4.12 15.23 -10.25
C LYS A 210 -5.29 15.41 -11.22
N GLN A 211 -6.50 15.00 -10.82
CA GLN A 211 -7.70 15.21 -11.63
C GLN A 211 -7.97 16.71 -11.84
N HIS A 212 -7.84 17.54 -10.80
CA HIS A 212 -7.97 18.99 -10.93
C HIS A 212 -6.86 19.61 -11.78
N LEU A 213 -5.61 19.20 -11.63
CA LEU A 213 -4.52 19.64 -12.51
C LEU A 213 -4.82 19.32 -13.98
N LYS A 214 -5.37 18.12 -14.25
CA LYS A 214 -5.76 17.73 -15.61
C LYS A 214 -6.88 18.62 -16.19
N VAL A 215 -7.86 19.02 -15.37
CA VAL A 215 -8.89 19.99 -15.77
C VAL A 215 -8.25 21.34 -16.11
N VAL A 216 -7.36 21.84 -15.24
CA VAL A 216 -6.64 23.11 -15.43
C VAL A 216 -5.81 23.09 -16.72
N GLU A 217 -5.01 22.04 -16.93
CA GLU A 217 -4.15 21.87 -18.12
C GLU A 217 -4.95 21.74 -19.42
N SER A 218 -6.10 21.05 -19.35
CA SER A 218 -6.95 20.80 -20.52
C SER A 218 -7.98 21.91 -20.76
N SER A 219 -8.02 22.93 -19.91
CA SER A 219 -9.03 24.00 -19.93
C SER A 219 -9.05 24.81 -21.22
N GLY A 220 -7.92 24.88 -21.95
CA GLY A 220 -7.72 25.73 -23.13
C GLY A 220 -7.59 27.23 -22.83
N PHE A 221 -7.38 27.59 -21.57
CA PHE A 221 -7.13 28.96 -21.12
C PHE A 221 -5.69 29.41 -21.46
N PRO A 222 -5.34 30.71 -21.32
CA PRO A 222 -3.98 31.17 -21.58
C PRO A 222 -2.93 30.41 -20.77
N SER A 223 -1.83 30.00 -21.40
CA SER A 223 -0.78 29.18 -20.77
C SER A 223 -0.22 29.80 -19.49
N ARG A 224 -0.01 31.13 -19.48
CA ARG A 224 0.42 31.87 -18.28
C ARG A 224 -0.48 31.60 -17.07
N VAL A 225 -1.80 31.60 -17.27
CA VAL A 225 -2.78 31.39 -16.19
C VAL A 225 -2.78 29.93 -15.76
N ILE A 226 -2.66 29.00 -16.70
CA ILE A 226 -2.53 27.56 -16.42
C ILE A 226 -1.29 27.32 -15.56
N ASP A 227 -0.14 27.88 -15.95
CA ASP A 227 1.12 27.73 -15.22
C ASP A 227 1.04 28.34 -13.81
N GLU A 228 0.46 29.54 -13.68
CA GLU A 228 0.23 30.22 -12.40
C GLU A 228 -0.63 29.37 -11.44
N VAL A 229 -1.78 28.87 -11.92
CA VAL A 229 -2.67 28.00 -11.12
C VAL A 229 -2.00 26.67 -10.77
N LYS A 230 -1.23 26.08 -11.68
CA LYS A 230 -0.47 24.85 -11.40
C LYS A 230 0.56 25.08 -10.30
N THR A 231 1.30 26.17 -10.37
CA THR A 231 2.27 26.59 -9.35
C THR A 231 1.57 26.75 -8.00
N GLU A 232 0.43 27.43 -7.92
CA GLU A 232 -0.32 27.58 -6.66
C GLU A 232 -0.83 26.25 -6.06
N ILE A 233 -1.16 25.27 -6.90
CA ILE A 233 -1.56 23.93 -6.45
C ILE A 233 -0.35 23.14 -5.93
N LEU A 234 0.78 23.18 -6.64
CA LEU A 234 1.94 22.31 -6.43
C LEU A 234 2.92 22.86 -5.37
N ASP A 235 3.27 24.14 -5.43
CA ASP A 235 4.31 24.75 -4.59
C ASP A 235 4.08 24.55 -3.08
N PRO A 236 2.85 24.63 -2.54
CA PRO A 236 2.67 24.42 -1.10
C PRO A 236 2.96 22.98 -0.66
N ILE A 237 2.83 21.98 -1.54
CA ILE A 237 3.20 20.58 -1.24
C ILE A 237 4.72 20.48 -1.10
N GLU A 238 5.46 21.10 -2.02
CA GLU A 238 6.92 21.14 -2.03
C GLU A 238 7.45 21.86 -0.77
N ALA A 239 6.91 23.05 -0.48
CA ALA A 239 7.24 23.82 0.71
C ALA A 239 6.91 23.05 2.01
N GLN A 240 5.84 22.25 2.01
CA GLN A 240 5.48 21.43 3.17
C GLN A 240 6.49 20.30 3.41
N VAL A 241 6.96 19.61 2.35
CA VAL A 241 8.01 18.60 2.48
C VAL A 241 9.30 19.24 3.03
N GLU A 242 9.73 20.36 2.46
CA GLU A 242 10.94 21.04 2.91
C GLU A 242 10.86 21.46 4.39
N ARG A 243 9.73 22.06 4.77
CA ARG A 243 9.47 22.47 6.15
C ARG A 243 9.49 21.28 7.10
N LEU A 244 8.72 20.22 6.83
CA LEU A 244 8.63 19.04 7.71
C LEU A 244 9.97 18.31 7.83
N CYS A 245 10.70 18.13 6.73
CA CYS A 245 12.05 17.55 6.79
C CYS A 245 12.99 18.38 7.67
N SER A 246 12.93 19.71 7.54
CA SER A 246 13.79 20.60 8.32
C SER A 246 13.40 20.64 9.80
N GLU A 247 12.11 20.60 10.11
CA GLU A 247 11.59 20.47 11.48
C GLU A 247 12.04 19.17 12.12
N LEU A 248 11.94 18.03 11.42
CA LEU A 248 12.43 16.74 11.93
C LEU A 248 13.95 16.74 12.15
N SER A 249 14.74 17.28 11.21
CA SER A 249 16.20 17.38 11.39
C SER A 249 16.58 18.22 12.61
N GLN A 250 15.92 19.36 12.83
CA GLN A 250 16.16 20.20 14.02
C GLN A 250 15.75 19.49 15.31
N ARG A 251 14.62 18.76 15.28
CA ARG A 251 14.12 17.99 16.42
C ARG A 251 15.07 16.84 16.78
N MET A 252 15.59 16.12 15.79
CA MET A 252 16.61 15.08 15.98
C MET A 252 17.83 15.64 16.70
N GLU A 253 18.34 16.81 16.30
CA GLU A 253 19.48 17.45 16.94
C GLU A 253 19.15 17.84 18.39
N ALA A 254 18.10 18.64 18.60
CA ALA A 254 17.75 19.19 19.91
C ALA A 254 17.34 18.12 20.94
N GLU A 255 16.49 17.16 20.58
CA GLU A 255 15.99 16.16 21.54
C GLU A 255 17.04 15.08 21.85
N SER A 256 17.99 14.83 20.95
CA SER A 256 19.08 13.88 21.17
C SER A 256 20.06 14.30 22.27
N GLU A 257 20.13 15.60 22.60
CA GLU A 257 20.96 16.10 23.69
C GLU A 257 20.44 15.69 25.07
N PHE A 258 19.13 15.45 25.19
CA PHE A 258 18.48 15.11 26.46
C PHE A 258 18.36 13.59 26.70
N ALA A 259 18.51 12.78 25.66
CA ALA A 259 18.49 11.33 25.79
C ALA A 259 19.79 10.81 26.42
N VAL A 260 19.66 10.04 27.50
CA VAL A 260 20.80 9.56 28.30
C VAL A 260 21.09 8.06 28.15
N SER A 261 20.24 7.33 27.41
CA SER A 261 20.37 5.88 27.23
C SER A 261 20.05 5.46 25.79
N ARG A 262 20.56 4.30 25.37
CA ARG A 262 20.25 3.71 24.06
C ARG A 262 18.76 3.53 23.83
N GLU A 263 18.03 3.09 24.86
CA GLU A 263 16.58 2.91 24.81
C GLU A 263 15.82 4.24 24.65
N ALA A 264 16.29 5.31 25.32
CA ALA A 264 15.71 6.64 25.16
C ALA A 264 15.96 7.19 23.73
N TYR A 265 17.15 6.98 23.18
CA TYR A 265 17.44 7.31 21.79
C TYR A 265 16.55 6.53 20.82
N LYS A 266 16.43 5.21 21.01
CA LYS A 266 15.56 4.36 20.20
C LYS A 266 14.12 4.84 20.20
N SER A 267 13.54 5.05 21.39
CA SER A 267 12.15 5.53 21.49
C SER A 267 11.94 6.88 20.79
N LEU A 268 12.89 7.80 20.91
CA LEU A 268 12.82 9.10 20.23
C LEU A 268 12.85 8.93 18.71
N TYR A 269 13.79 8.13 18.21
CA TYR A 269 13.95 7.93 16.78
C TYR A 269 12.80 7.12 16.16
N ASP A 270 12.21 6.18 16.91
CA ASP A 270 11.01 5.44 16.48
C ASP A 270 9.82 6.37 16.28
N GLU A 271 9.65 7.35 17.18
CA GLU A 271 8.62 8.38 17.05
C GLU A 271 8.86 9.26 15.81
N ILE A 272 10.10 9.76 15.63
CA ILE A 272 10.48 10.59 14.49
C ILE A 272 10.32 9.84 13.17
N TYR A 273 10.70 8.56 13.13
CA TYR A 273 10.55 7.73 11.94
C TYR A 273 9.08 7.50 11.59
N SER A 274 8.24 7.20 12.59
CA SER A 274 6.80 7.07 12.42
C SER A 274 6.16 8.36 11.90
N GLU A 275 6.60 9.52 12.42
CA GLU A 275 6.18 10.82 11.91
C GLU A 275 6.60 11.05 10.46
N PHE A 276 7.84 10.69 10.10
CA PHE A 276 8.33 10.76 8.72
C PHE A 276 7.48 9.90 7.78
N GLU A 277 7.25 8.63 8.11
CA GLU A 277 6.45 7.71 7.30
C GLU A 277 5.00 8.17 7.16
N THR A 278 4.43 8.73 8.24
CA THR A 278 3.04 9.17 8.23
C THR A 278 2.88 10.49 7.47
N ASN A 279 3.79 11.45 7.64
CA ASN A 279 3.58 12.84 7.23
C ASN A 279 4.41 13.32 6.05
N ILE A 280 5.62 12.77 5.84
CA ILE A 280 6.54 13.24 4.79
C ILE A 280 6.49 12.32 3.58
N LEU A 281 6.61 11.00 3.80
CA LEU A 281 6.68 10.04 2.70
C LEU A 281 5.47 10.13 1.74
N PRO A 282 4.21 10.22 2.21
CA PRO A 282 3.07 10.35 1.32
C PRO A 282 3.09 11.64 0.49
N LEU A 283 3.65 12.74 1.04
CA LEU A 283 3.79 14.00 0.31
C LEU A 283 4.83 13.87 -0.80
N VAL A 284 5.97 13.22 -0.53
CA VAL A 284 7.04 12.97 -1.50
C VAL A 284 6.53 12.09 -2.66
N GLU A 285 5.85 11.00 -2.34
CA GLU A 285 5.19 10.14 -3.31
C GLU A 285 4.10 10.89 -4.08
N GLY A 286 3.34 11.75 -3.41
CA GLY A 286 2.36 12.64 -4.01
C GLY A 286 2.97 13.58 -5.05
N ILE A 287 4.08 14.25 -4.74
CA ILE A 287 4.79 15.13 -5.68
C ILE A 287 5.26 14.33 -6.89
N ALA A 288 5.89 13.17 -6.67
CA ALA A 288 6.34 12.28 -7.75
C ALA A 288 5.18 11.81 -8.63
N TYR A 289 4.02 11.51 -8.05
CA TYR A 289 2.81 11.13 -8.79
C TYR A 289 2.22 12.29 -9.62
N LEU A 290 2.22 13.51 -9.07
CA LEU A 290 1.65 14.70 -9.72
C LEU A 290 2.53 15.25 -10.84
N ARG A 291 3.84 15.33 -10.62
CA ARG A 291 4.81 15.93 -11.56
C ARG A 291 5.57 14.92 -12.42
N GLY A 292 5.65 13.66 -11.99
CA GLY A 292 6.45 12.62 -12.62
C GLY A 292 7.84 12.47 -11.98
N ASN A 293 8.41 11.27 -12.08
CA ASN A 293 9.69 10.90 -11.43
C ASN A 293 10.92 11.65 -11.97
N SER A 294 10.84 12.21 -13.18
CA SER A 294 11.93 12.98 -13.81
C SER A 294 11.83 14.48 -13.57
N ASP A 295 10.78 14.95 -12.89
CA ASP A 295 10.61 16.36 -12.61
C ASP A 295 11.61 16.86 -11.55
N LYS A 296 12.14 18.07 -11.76
CA LYS A 296 13.17 18.65 -10.90
C LYS A 296 12.69 18.87 -9.46
N ALA A 297 11.43 19.27 -9.26
CA ALA A 297 10.90 19.48 -7.91
C ALA A 297 10.64 18.14 -7.20
N ALA A 298 10.17 17.13 -7.93
CA ALA A 298 10.06 15.77 -7.41
C ALA A 298 11.42 15.21 -6.98
N ASP A 299 12.47 15.43 -7.78
CA ASP A 299 13.85 15.08 -7.43
C ASP A 299 14.33 15.81 -6.17
N ILE A 300 14.10 17.14 -6.07
CA ILE A 300 14.47 17.92 -4.88
C ILE A 300 13.78 17.39 -3.63
N ALA A 301 12.46 17.13 -3.69
CA ALA A 301 11.68 16.61 -2.58
C ALA A 301 12.18 15.22 -2.14
N ARG A 302 12.42 14.30 -3.08
CA ARG A 302 12.97 12.97 -2.79
C ARG A 302 14.36 13.05 -2.15
N ARG A 303 15.26 13.89 -2.68
CA ARG A 303 16.60 14.06 -2.11
C ARG A 303 16.56 14.66 -0.71
N LYS A 304 15.68 15.62 -0.45
CA LYS A 304 15.51 16.19 0.89
C LYS A 304 15.02 15.13 1.88
N ALA A 305 14.02 14.34 1.49
CA ALA A 305 13.50 13.23 2.28
C ALA A 305 14.55 12.13 2.53
N ALA A 306 15.31 11.75 1.49
CA ALA A 306 16.42 10.81 1.60
C ALA A 306 17.51 11.30 2.55
N SER A 307 17.84 12.60 2.51
CA SER A 307 18.81 13.20 3.45
C SER A 307 18.34 13.08 4.90
N THR A 308 17.07 13.38 5.18
CA THR A 308 16.50 13.25 6.52
C THR A 308 16.51 11.79 7.00
N LEU A 309 16.15 10.82 6.14
CA LEU A 309 16.24 9.40 6.50
C LEU A 309 17.69 8.95 6.74
N ARG A 310 18.63 9.43 5.93
CA ARG A 310 20.05 9.14 6.12
C ARG A 310 20.55 9.64 7.46
N GLU A 311 20.24 10.88 7.84
CA GLU A 311 20.57 11.45 9.16
C GLU A 311 20.02 10.58 10.29
N LEU A 312 18.74 10.21 10.20
CA LEU A 312 18.07 9.36 11.18
C LEU A 312 18.72 7.98 11.30
N ALA A 313 19.05 7.33 10.19
CA ALA A 313 19.70 6.02 10.19
C ALA A 313 21.11 6.07 10.83
N ILE A 314 21.88 7.12 10.54
CA ILE A 314 23.19 7.33 11.18
C ILE A 314 23.03 7.48 12.70
N LEU A 315 21.99 8.16 13.16
CA LEU A 315 21.68 8.30 14.59
C LEU A 315 21.27 6.97 15.23
N TYR A 316 20.43 6.16 14.58
CA TYR A 316 20.12 4.80 15.05
C TYR A 316 21.39 3.95 15.20
N ASN A 317 22.28 3.96 14.21
CA ASN A 317 23.54 3.23 14.25
C ASN A 317 24.45 3.73 15.38
N ASN A 318 24.67 5.04 15.47
CA ASN A 318 25.69 5.61 16.36
C ASN A 318 25.22 5.74 17.82
N LYS A 319 23.94 6.04 18.05
CA LYS A 319 23.41 6.41 19.38
C LYS A 319 22.52 5.32 19.98
N ALA A 320 21.64 4.71 19.20
CA ALA A 320 20.74 3.65 19.67
C ALA A 320 21.40 2.26 19.63
N GLY A 321 22.33 2.03 18.69
CA GLY A 321 22.93 0.71 18.46
C GLY A 321 21.96 -0.27 17.77
N GLU A 322 20.99 0.26 17.04
CA GLU A 322 19.96 -0.49 16.31
C GLU A 322 20.35 -0.58 14.82
N TYR A 323 21.33 -1.44 14.53
CA TYR A 323 21.95 -1.49 13.20
C TYR A 323 21.03 -2.06 12.12
N THR A 324 20.19 -3.04 12.45
CA THR A 324 19.21 -3.61 11.50
C THR A 324 18.21 -2.55 11.07
N VAL A 325 17.64 -1.81 12.02
CA VAL A 325 16.71 -0.70 11.74
C VAL A 325 17.40 0.39 10.92
N ALA A 326 18.64 0.76 11.28
CA ALA A 326 19.42 1.73 10.51
C ALA A 326 19.66 1.27 9.05
N LYS A 327 19.96 -0.02 8.82
CA LYS A 327 20.12 -0.60 7.49
C LYS A 327 18.83 -0.48 6.68
N GLU A 328 17.68 -0.84 7.25
CA GLU A 328 16.37 -0.73 6.59
C GLU A 328 16.04 0.72 6.21
N ILE A 329 16.26 1.67 7.12
CA ILE A 329 16.01 3.10 6.89
C ILE A 329 16.94 3.64 5.79
N LEU A 330 18.23 3.28 5.78
CA LEU A 330 19.13 3.65 4.68
C LEU A 330 18.73 3.02 3.35
N GLY A 331 18.21 1.79 3.34
CA GLY A 331 17.66 1.17 2.14
C GLY A 331 16.53 1.99 1.52
N LYS A 332 15.60 2.50 2.35
CA LYS A 332 14.55 3.44 1.93
C LYS A 332 15.12 4.80 1.50
N ALA A 333 16.14 5.31 2.18
CA ALA A 333 16.81 6.54 1.78
C ALA A 333 17.47 6.39 0.39
N PHE A 334 18.07 5.23 0.12
CA PHE A 334 18.73 4.92 -1.14
C PHE A 334 17.74 4.87 -2.31
N SER A 335 16.58 4.21 -2.14
CA SER A 335 15.56 4.15 -3.19
C SER A 335 14.99 5.52 -3.55
N LEU A 336 14.96 6.47 -2.61
CA LEU A 336 14.58 7.86 -2.88
C LEU A 336 15.66 8.66 -3.61
N ALA A 337 16.94 8.33 -3.41
CA ALA A 337 18.09 9.07 -3.93
C ALA A 337 18.87 8.32 -5.03
N GLU A 338 18.29 7.27 -5.62
CA GLU A 338 18.95 6.43 -6.60
C GLU A 338 19.41 7.25 -7.83
N GLY A 339 20.64 7.01 -8.28
CA GLY A 339 21.24 7.75 -9.40
C GLY A 339 21.68 9.17 -9.08
N THR A 340 21.55 9.64 -7.82
CA THR A 340 22.00 10.97 -7.40
C THR A 340 23.33 10.92 -6.64
N PRO A 341 24.07 12.03 -6.51
CA PRO A 341 25.28 12.09 -5.66
C PRO A 341 25.01 11.68 -4.21
N LEU A 342 23.83 12.03 -3.66
CA LEU A 342 23.42 11.62 -2.32
C LEU A 342 23.22 10.10 -2.24
N GLY A 343 22.71 9.46 -3.30
CA GLY A 343 22.59 8.01 -3.38
C GLY A 343 23.94 7.29 -3.27
N ILE A 344 25.01 7.86 -3.83
CA ILE A 344 26.37 7.32 -3.70
C ILE A 344 26.85 7.38 -2.24
N GLU A 345 26.59 8.49 -1.55
CA GLU A 345 26.91 8.64 -0.12
C GLU A 345 26.12 7.64 0.74
N ILE A 346 24.81 7.54 0.50
CA ILE A 346 23.94 6.58 1.21
C ILE A 346 24.41 5.14 1.00
N LYS A 347 24.83 4.78 -0.23
CA LYS A 347 25.36 3.43 -0.53
C LYS A 347 26.63 3.13 0.27
N ARG A 348 27.52 4.13 0.46
CA ARG A 348 28.71 3.97 1.30
C ARG A 348 28.32 3.75 2.76
N ASP A 349 27.39 4.55 3.28
CA ASP A 349 26.91 4.41 4.66
C ASP A 349 26.21 3.05 4.87
N LEU A 350 25.42 2.59 3.89
CA LEU A 350 24.74 1.30 3.92
C LEU A 350 25.74 0.14 4.05
N THR A 351 26.90 0.25 3.38
CA THR A 351 27.96 -0.76 3.49
C THR A 351 28.51 -0.83 4.92
N VAL A 352 28.76 0.33 5.55
CA VAL A 352 29.28 0.41 6.93
C VAL A 352 28.25 -0.11 7.94
N ILE A 353 27.00 0.34 7.84
CA ILE A 353 25.93 -0.07 8.75
C ILE A 353 25.61 -1.56 8.59
N SER A 354 25.66 -2.09 7.37
CA SER A 354 25.46 -3.53 7.14
C SER A 354 26.54 -4.36 7.82
N SER A 355 27.82 -3.95 7.77
CA SER A 355 28.88 -4.62 8.52
C SER A 355 28.65 -4.58 10.04
N ASN A 356 28.17 -3.45 10.59
CA ASN A 356 27.82 -3.35 12.02
C ASN A 356 26.66 -4.28 12.39
N ALA A 357 25.63 -4.36 11.54
CA ALA A 357 24.50 -5.26 11.73
C ALA A 357 24.95 -6.73 11.73
N LEU A 358 25.81 -7.11 10.78
CA LEU A 358 26.43 -8.45 10.75
C LEU A 358 27.20 -8.74 12.05
N TYR A 359 27.96 -7.77 12.56
CA TYR A 359 28.72 -7.93 13.81
C TYR A 359 27.82 -8.07 15.05
N GLN A 360 26.70 -7.35 15.10
CA GLN A 360 25.71 -7.50 16.17
C GLN A 360 25.04 -8.87 16.13
N GLN A 361 24.65 -9.34 14.94
CA GLN A 361 24.10 -10.69 14.77
C GLN A 361 25.14 -11.75 15.18
N ALA A 362 26.41 -11.56 14.78
CA ALA A 362 27.53 -12.41 15.18
C ALA A 362 27.66 -12.50 16.70
N THR A 363 27.63 -11.35 17.37
CA THR A 363 27.73 -11.25 18.83
C THR A 363 26.53 -11.90 19.51
N ALA A 364 25.32 -11.72 18.98
CA ALA A 364 24.11 -12.33 19.53
C ALA A 364 24.12 -13.87 19.39
N ILE A 365 24.60 -14.39 18.26
CA ILE A 365 24.81 -15.84 18.06
C ILE A 365 25.89 -16.36 19.02
N SER A 366 26.98 -15.61 19.16
CA SER A 366 28.07 -15.93 20.10
C SER A 366 27.55 -16.07 21.54
N VAL A 367 26.81 -15.07 22.03
CA VAL A 367 26.24 -15.09 23.38
C VAL A 367 25.27 -16.25 23.55
N ALA A 368 24.38 -16.50 22.58
CA ALA A 368 23.47 -17.62 22.62
C ALA A 368 24.19 -18.98 22.68
N CYS A 369 25.27 -19.15 21.89
CA CYS A 369 26.08 -20.35 21.92
C CYS A 369 26.72 -20.58 23.30
N THR A 370 27.29 -19.53 23.90
CA THR A 370 27.89 -19.60 25.24
C THR A 370 26.86 -19.95 26.31
N GLU A 371 25.71 -19.26 26.31
CA GLU A 371 24.63 -19.49 27.28
C GLU A 371 24.07 -20.91 27.17
N ILE A 372 23.91 -21.45 25.96
CA ILE A 372 23.46 -22.84 25.75
C ILE A 372 24.45 -23.85 26.33
N VAL A 373 25.76 -23.64 26.14
CA VAL A 373 26.79 -24.53 26.66
C VAL A 373 26.86 -24.46 28.18
N GLU A 374 26.89 -23.26 28.76
CA GLU A 374 26.94 -23.07 30.22
C GLU A 374 25.69 -23.67 30.91
N ASN A 375 24.50 -23.43 30.36
CA ASN A 375 23.26 -24.00 30.88
C ASN A 375 23.24 -25.53 30.77
N LEU A 376 23.80 -26.08 29.68
CA LEU A 376 23.93 -27.53 29.51
C LEU A 376 24.86 -28.13 30.57
N GLU A 377 26.03 -27.53 30.81
CA GLU A 377 27.00 -27.99 31.81
C GLU A 377 26.37 -28.01 33.22
N VAL A 378 25.73 -26.91 33.62
CA VAL A 378 25.04 -26.82 34.93
C VAL A 378 23.91 -27.85 35.05
N ALA A 379 23.14 -28.07 33.98
CA ALA A 379 22.07 -29.07 33.96
C ALA A 379 22.61 -30.50 34.07
N LEU A 380 23.77 -30.80 33.46
CA LEU A 380 24.41 -32.11 33.53
C LEU A 380 25.01 -32.40 34.91
N GLU A 381 25.59 -31.39 35.57
CA GLU A 381 26.13 -31.52 36.93
C GLU A 381 25.03 -31.76 37.98
N SER A 382 23.85 -31.16 37.77
CA SER A 382 22.70 -31.31 38.68
C SER A 382 21.84 -32.55 38.42
N ALA A 383 22.00 -33.19 37.26
CA ALA A 383 21.22 -34.36 36.88
C ALA A 383 21.65 -35.62 37.67
N GLY A 384 20.75 -36.14 38.50
CA GLY A 384 20.98 -37.34 39.30
C GLY A 384 20.76 -38.64 38.54
N SER A 385 20.14 -38.58 37.36
CA SER A 385 19.79 -39.75 36.55
C SER A 385 20.14 -39.59 35.07
N LEU A 386 20.30 -40.73 34.37
CA LEU A 386 20.55 -40.75 32.93
C LEU A 386 19.43 -40.07 32.12
N GLN A 387 18.16 -40.17 32.57
CA GLN A 387 17.06 -39.53 31.86
C GLN A 387 17.06 -38.01 32.00
N GLU A 388 17.43 -37.47 33.16
CA GLU A 388 17.58 -36.03 33.33
C GLU A 388 18.72 -35.49 32.44
N LYS A 389 19.82 -36.24 32.29
CA LYS A 389 20.93 -35.90 31.37
C LYS A 389 20.48 -35.89 29.91
N LYS A 390 19.69 -36.88 29.48
CA LYS A 390 19.09 -36.92 28.13
C LYS A 390 18.18 -35.72 27.89
N LEU A 391 17.34 -35.39 28.87
CA LEU A 391 16.44 -34.24 28.78
C LEU A 391 17.22 -32.92 28.68
N ALA A 392 18.27 -32.74 29.50
CA ALA A 392 19.14 -31.56 29.45
C ALA A 392 19.78 -31.36 28.07
N CYS A 393 20.36 -32.43 27.49
CA CYS A 393 20.93 -32.39 26.14
C CYS A 393 19.86 -32.06 25.07
N GLY A 394 18.65 -32.62 25.21
CA GLY A 394 17.52 -32.35 24.32
C GLY A 394 17.05 -30.90 24.36
N VAL A 395 17.00 -30.30 25.54
CA VAL A 395 16.67 -28.88 25.72
C VAL A 395 17.73 -28.00 25.08
N ALA A 396 19.02 -28.25 25.34
CA ALA A 396 20.13 -27.48 24.76
C ALA A 396 20.15 -27.57 23.23
N HIS A 397 19.95 -28.77 22.66
CA HIS A 397 19.85 -28.93 21.20
C HIS A 397 18.63 -28.17 20.63
N LYS A 398 17.47 -28.25 21.28
CA LYS A 398 16.29 -27.48 20.85
C LYS A 398 16.56 -25.97 20.87
N GLN A 399 17.17 -25.47 21.95
CA GLN A 399 17.55 -24.06 22.07
C GLN A 399 18.55 -23.65 20.98
N PHE A 400 19.54 -24.50 20.67
CA PHE A 400 20.47 -24.25 19.57
C PHE A 400 19.75 -24.11 18.22
N ARG A 401 18.81 -25.01 17.91
CA ARG A 401 18.03 -24.91 16.66
C ARG A 401 17.28 -23.59 16.55
N THR A 402 16.56 -23.19 17.60
CA THR A 402 15.72 -21.99 17.57
C THR A 402 16.52 -20.69 17.72
N ALA A 403 17.58 -20.67 18.53
CA ALA A 403 18.30 -19.42 18.85
C ALA A 403 19.52 -19.17 17.96
N VAL A 404 20.11 -20.22 17.37
CA VAL A 404 21.34 -20.14 16.57
C VAL A 404 21.07 -20.45 15.10
N LEU A 405 20.49 -21.60 14.77
CA LEU A 405 20.33 -22.00 13.37
C LEU A 405 19.31 -21.15 12.61
N GLU A 406 18.20 -20.75 13.24
CA GLU A 406 17.24 -19.83 12.61
C GLU A 406 17.91 -18.49 12.26
N ARG A 407 18.68 -17.91 13.18
CA ARG A 407 19.43 -16.67 12.95
C ARG A 407 20.54 -16.81 11.91
N LEU A 408 21.24 -17.95 11.89
CA LEU A 408 22.24 -18.23 10.85
C LEU A 408 21.60 -18.33 9.46
N SER A 409 20.43 -18.94 9.38
CA SER A 409 19.68 -19.04 8.13
C SER A 409 19.28 -17.65 7.61
N GLU A 410 18.80 -16.77 8.50
CA GLU A 410 18.48 -15.38 8.17
C GLU A 410 19.72 -14.60 7.71
N LEU A 411 20.82 -14.68 8.46
CA LEU A 411 22.11 -14.06 8.13
C LEU A 411 22.63 -14.48 6.74
N PHE A 412 22.43 -15.74 6.35
CA PHE A 412 22.89 -16.24 5.05
C PHE A 412 21.98 -15.88 3.89
N LYS A 413 20.67 -15.81 4.10
CA LYS A 413 19.77 -15.25 3.08
C LYS A 413 20.16 -13.83 2.70
N GLU A 414 20.46 -12.97 3.69
CA GLU A 414 20.86 -11.59 3.43
C GLU A 414 22.21 -11.47 2.68
N THR A 415 23.18 -12.33 3.00
CA THR A 415 24.51 -12.26 2.34
C THR A 415 24.50 -12.80 0.92
N ASP A 416 23.60 -13.71 0.59
CA ASP A 416 23.47 -14.24 -0.77
C ASP A 416 22.76 -13.21 -1.68
N GLU A 417 21.76 -12.48 -1.18
CA GLU A 417 21.10 -11.38 -1.93
C GLU A 417 22.05 -10.18 -2.21
N GLU A 418 22.94 -9.84 -1.28
CA GLU A 418 23.92 -8.75 -1.49
C GLU A 418 24.94 -9.06 -2.61
N ASN A 419 25.23 -10.34 -2.88
CA ASN A 419 26.18 -10.76 -3.92
C ASN A 419 25.61 -10.67 -5.35
N GLU A 420 24.31 -10.42 -5.52
CA GLU A 420 23.71 -10.25 -6.85
C GLU A 420 23.92 -8.84 -7.44
N PHE A 421 24.43 -7.87 -6.68
CA PHE A 421 24.80 -6.57 -7.24
C PHE A 421 26.15 -6.67 -7.97
N PRO A 422 26.18 -6.52 -9.31
CA PRO A 422 27.40 -6.72 -10.07
C PRO A 422 28.44 -5.65 -9.71
N VAL A 423 29.62 -6.10 -9.29
CA VAL A 423 30.85 -5.31 -9.08
C VAL A 423 31.37 -4.68 -10.39
N GLY A 424 30.58 -4.70 -11.47
CA GLY A 424 30.98 -4.46 -12.85
C GLY A 424 31.34 -3.02 -13.23
N LEU A 425 31.45 -2.08 -12.29
CA LEU A 425 31.90 -0.70 -12.55
C LEU A 425 32.87 -0.19 -11.48
N ALA A 426 33.61 -1.07 -10.81
CA ALA A 426 34.67 -0.66 -9.89
C ALA A 426 35.88 -0.14 -10.70
N GLY A 427 36.21 1.14 -10.54
CA GLY A 427 37.43 1.73 -11.11
C GLY A 427 38.67 1.25 -10.33
N GLU A 428 39.87 1.47 -10.87
CA GLU A 428 41.15 1.06 -10.26
C GLU A 428 41.41 1.61 -8.83
N ASP A 429 40.55 2.48 -8.29
CA ASP A 429 40.66 3.09 -6.95
C ASP A 429 39.83 2.39 -5.84
N ASP A 430 39.22 1.22 -6.10
CA ASP A 430 38.31 0.51 -5.17
C ASP A 430 38.98 -0.50 -4.19
N GLU A 431 40.26 -0.30 -3.85
CA GLU A 431 40.96 -1.05 -2.78
C GLU A 431 40.17 -1.17 -1.44
N PRO A 432 39.45 -0.14 -0.95
CA PRO A 432 38.65 -0.26 0.29
C PRO A 432 37.35 -1.09 0.14
N ALA A 433 36.95 -1.50 -1.06
CA ALA A 433 35.82 -2.41 -1.24
C ALA A 433 36.24 -3.87 -0.94
N ILE A 434 37.39 -4.29 -1.50
CA ILE A 434 37.94 -5.64 -1.32
C ILE A 434 38.23 -5.94 0.16
N GLU A 435 38.80 -4.97 0.90
CA GLU A 435 39.10 -5.15 2.31
C GLU A 435 37.84 -5.37 3.16
N ARG A 436 36.73 -4.69 2.81
CA ARG A 436 35.44 -4.84 3.52
C ARG A 436 34.78 -6.19 3.24
N ASP A 437 34.82 -6.68 2.01
CA ASP A 437 34.27 -8.01 1.68
C ASP A 437 35.06 -9.13 2.40
N LEU A 438 36.38 -8.98 2.50
CA LEU A 438 37.22 -9.89 3.28
C LEU A 438 36.86 -9.86 4.77
N GLU A 439 36.52 -8.69 5.32
CA GLU A 439 36.07 -8.57 6.70
C GLU A 439 34.72 -9.26 6.93
N LYS A 440 33.75 -9.10 6.02
CA LYS A 440 32.46 -9.83 6.06
C LYS A 440 32.67 -11.35 6.04
N ILE A 441 33.54 -11.86 5.15
CA ILE A 441 33.86 -13.29 5.07
C ILE A 441 34.50 -13.79 6.37
N LYS A 442 35.40 -13.00 6.97
CA LYS A 442 36.02 -13.34 8.27
C LYS A 442 34.98 -13.44 9.38
N ILE A 443 34.06 -12.47 9.45
CA ILE A 443 32.96 -12.47 10.44
C ILE A 443 32.07 -13.71 10.22
N LYS A 444 31.63 -13.96 8.99
CA LYS A 444 30.82 -15.14 8.61
C LYS A 444 31.47 -16.44 9.06
N ASN A 445 32.75 -16.65 8.73
CA ASN A 445 33.48 -17.84 9.12
C ASN A 445 33.61 -17.97 10.63
N LYS A 446 33.80 -16.85 11.36
CA LYS A 446 33.88 -16.89 12.82
C LYS A 446 32.56 -17.31 13.46
N ILE A 447 31.43 -16.84 12.95
CA ILE A 447 30.10 -17.24 13.46
C ILE A 447 29.87 -18.74 13.21
N LEU A 448 30.20 -19.23 12.02
CA LEU A 448 30.09 -20.65 11.67
C LEU A 448 30.95 -21.53 12.58
N GLU A 449 32.18 -21.10 12.88
CA GLU A 449 33.07 -21.75 13.85
C GLU A 449 32.42 -21.83 15.24
N MET A 450 31.83 -20.74 15.73
CA MET A 450 31.20 -20.72 17.05
C MET A 450 29.97 -21.62 17.13
N ALA A 451 29.12 -21.60 16.10
CA ALA A 451 27.94 -22.46 16.04
C ALA A 451 28.33 -23.95 15.96
N ALA A 452 29.32 -24.29 15.12
CA ALA A 452 29.86 -25.64 15.03
C ALA A 452 30.50 -26.10 16.36
N SER A 453 31.18 -25.21 17.08
CA SER A 453 31.73 -25.46 18.43
C SER A 453 30.65 -25.79 19.45
N CYS A 454 29.60 -24.97 19.52
CA CYS A 454 28.46 -25.20 20.41
C CYS A 454 27.81 -26.55 20.12
N LEU A 455 27.55 -26.85 18.84
CA LEU A 455 26.92 -28.11 18.45
C LEU A 455 27.79 -29.33 18.73
N ARG A 456 29.12 -29.19 18.58
CA ARG A 456 30.10 -30.20 18.99
C ARG A 456 30.06 -30.46 20.50
N HIS A 457 29.98 -29.42 21.35
CA HIS A 457 29.86 -29.61 22.80
C HIS A 457 28.57 -30.34 23.18
N ILE A 458 27.43 -29.98 22.57
CA ILE A 458 26.15 -30.67 22.77
C ILE A 458 26.27 -32.14 22.37
N ALA A 459 26.92 -32.43 21.23
CA ALA A 459 27.12 -33.80 20.77
C ALA A 459 28.04 -34.62 21.70
N ILE A 460 29.11 -34.02 22.23
CA ILE A 460 30.00 -34.67 23.19
C ILE A 460 29.25 -34.98 24.48
N ALA A 461 28.40 -34.07 24.98
CA ALA A 461 27.53 -34.32 26.13
C ALA A 461 26.57 -35.50 25.87
N TYR A 462 25.94 -35.56 24.70
CA TYR A 462 25.11 -36.70 24.31
C TYR A 462 25.86 -38.04 24.34
N ASN A 463 27.11 -38.05 23.88
CA ASN A 463 27.96 -39.24 23.88
C ASN A 463 28.40 -39.65 25.28
N ASN A 464 28.92 -38.70 26.07
CA ASN A 464 29.55 -38.99 27.35
C ASN A 464 28.53 -39.21 28.48
N GLU A 465 27.52 -38.35 28.55
CA GLU A 465 26.65 -38.22 29.72
C GLU A 465 25.27 -38.86 29.52
N ALA A 466 24.74 -38.81 28.30
CA ALA A 466 23.39 -39.31 27.98
C ALA A 466 23.39 -40.68 27.28
N HIS A 467 24.54 -41.16 26.80
CA HIS A 467 24.68 -42.41 26.06
C HIS A 467 23.73 -42.51 24.83
N GLU A 468 23.54 -41.41 24.10
CA GLU A 468 22.77 -41.41 22.83
C GLU A 468 23.70 -41.20 21.65
N TYR A 469 24.43 -42.24 21.28
CA TYR A 469 25.53 -42.15 20.32
C TYR A 469 25.07 -41.85 18.89
N SER A 470 23.89 -42.33 18.49
CA SER A 470 23.31 -42.01 17.19
C SER A 470 22.97 -40.53 17.05
N THR A 471 22.41 -39.93 18.10
CA THR A 471 22.06 -38.51 18.16
C THR A 471 23.34 -37.67 18.15
N ALA A 472 24.33 -38.02 18.99
CA ALA A 472 25.64 -37.37 19.01
C ALA A 472 26.33 -37.40 17.63
N LYS A 473 26.28 -38.54 16.93
CA LYS A 473 26.85 -38.65 15.58
C LYS A 473 26.15 -37.72 14.59
N SER A 474 24.82 -37.68 14.59
CA SER A 474 24.05 -36.79 13.70
C SER A 474 24.39 -35.32 13.94
N LEU A 475 24.55 -34.92 15.20
CA LEU A 475 24.91 -33.54 15.56
C LEU A 475 26.32 -33.17 15.12
N LEU A 476 27.29 -34.10 15.18
CA LEU A 476 28.64 -33.83 14.69
C LEU A 476 28.69 -33.72 13.15
N GLU A 477 27.88 -34.50 12.43
CA GLU A 477 27.74 -34.31 10.98
C GLU A 477 27.11 -32.95 10.63
N GLU A 478 26.09 -32.53 11.39
CA GLU A 478 25.49 -31.19 11.27
C GLU A 478 26.51 -30.08 11.61
N ALA A 479 27.31 -30.23 12.68
CA ALA A 479 28.35 -29.28 13.03
C ALA A 479 29.42 -29.18 11.93
N LYS A 480 29.80 -30.32 11.34
CA LYS A 480 30.74 -30.39 10.24
C LYS A 480 30.19 -29.73 8.97
N SER A 481 28.88 -29.84 8.70
CA SER A 481 28.28 -29.26 7.48
C SER A 481 28.21 -27.73 7.52
N LEU A 482 28.19 -27.12 8.72
CA LEU A 482 28.22 -25.67 8.90
C LEU A 482 29.54 -25.02 8.44
N LEU A 483 30.65 -25.75 8.45
CA LEU A 483 31.98 -25.19 8.16
C LEU A 483 32.37 -25.34 6.68
N PRO A 484 33.10 -24.38 6.08
CA PRO A 484 33.65 -24.52 4.73
C PRO A 484 34.72 -25.61 4.66
N GLU A 485 35.00 -26.14 3.46
CA GLU A 485 36.09 -27.12 3.27
C GLU A 485 37.45 -26.52 3.63
N GLY A 486 38.30 -27.30 4.29
CA GLY A 486 39.62 -26.86 4.76
C GLY A 486 39.63 -26.05 6.06
N HIS A 487 38.48 -25.80 6.69
CA HIS A 487 38.44 -25.11 7.98
C HIS A 487 39.08 -26.00 9.09
N PRO A 488 40.00 -25.50 9.92
CA PRO A 488 40.75 -26.32 10.90
C PRO A 488 39.83 -27.05 11.88
N MET A 489 38.76 -26.37 12.33
CA MET A 489 37.77 -26.98 13.24
C MET A 489 37.05 -28.21 12.67
N ARG A 490 37.00 -28.39 11.33
CA ARG A 490 36.44 -29.63 10.75
C ARG A 490 37.24 -30.86 11.14
N GLU A 491 38.56 -30.74 11.30
CA GLU A 491 39.41 -31.87 11.71
C GLU A 491 39.11 -32.28 13.16
N GLU A 492 38.94 -31.30 14.07
CA GLU A 492 38.53 -31.56 15.46
C GLU A 492 37.15 -32.22 15.56
N ILE A 493 36.19 -31.77 14.74
CA ILE A 493 34.86 -32.39 14.64
C ILE A 493 34.98 -33.81 14.08
N GLN A 494 35.83 -34.02 13.07
CA GLN A 494 36.07 -35.34 12.46
C GLN A 494 36.68 -36.35 13.46
N GLU A 495 37.60 -35.91 14.32
CA GLU A 495 38.16 -36.73 15.39
C GLU A 495 37.09 -37.13 16.42
N SER A 496 36.28 -36.15 16.83
CA SER A 496 35.13 -36.37 17.72
C SER A 496 34.15 -37.37 17.09
N LEU A 497 33.88 -37.23 15.79
CA LEU A 497 32.97 -38.08 15.04
C LEU A 497 33.47 -39.51 14.89
N ALA A 498 34.79 -39.71 14.74
CA ALA A 498 35.40 -41.04 14.75
C ALA A 498 35.19 -41.73 16.11
N THR A 499 35.36 -40.99 17.20
CA THR A 499 35.17 -41.49 18.57
C THR A 499 33.71 -41.88 18.83
N VAL A 500 32.76 -40.98 18.52
CA VAL A 500 31.33 -41.23 18.69
C VAL A 500 30.84 -42.37 17.78
N SER A 501 31.37 -42.47 16.56
CA SER A 501 31.01 -43.55 15.62
C SER A 501 31.44 -44.92 16.12
N ALA A 502 32.59 -45.03 16.79
CA ALA A 502 33.01 -46.28 17.43
C ALA A 502 32.04 -46.68 18.56
N ASN A 503 31.64 -45.73 19.41
CA ASN A 503 30.65 -45.98 20.48
C ASN A 503 29.28 -46.36 19.92
N ALA A 504 28.82 -45.68 18.87
CA ALA A 504 27.55 -46.00 18.20
C ALA A 504 27.55 -47.40 17.58
N LEU A 505 28.69 -47.87 17.07
CA LEU A 505 28.83 -49.24 16.55
C LEU A 505 28.71 -50.27 17.68
N VAL A 506 29.31 -49.99 18.84
CA VAL A 506 29.20 -50.83 20.04
C VAL A 506 27.75 -50.88 20.51
N GLU A 507 27.08 -49.73 20.64
CA GLU A 507 25.65 -49.67 21.01
C GLU A 507 24.78 -50.46 20.03
N HIS A 508 24.98 -50.28 18.71
CA HIS A 508 24.26 -51.07 17.71
C HIS A 508 24.51 -52.57 17.87
N SER A 509 25.75 -52.97 18.18
CA SER A 509 26.08 -54.38 18.42
C SER A 509 25.45 -54.93 19.70
N GLU A 510 25.31 -54.10 20.75
CA GLU A 510 24.64 -54.46 22.00
C GLU A 510 23.12 -54.47 21.86
N GLN A 511 22.52 -53.52 21.16
CA GLN A 511 21.10 -53.53 20.82
C GLN A 511 20.77 -54.74 19.94
N TYR A 512 21.62 -55.06 18.95
CA TYR A 512 21.47 -56.26 18.14
C TYR A 512 21.64 -57.53 18.99
N ARG A 513 22.63 -57.59 19.88
CA ARG A 513 22.80 -58.71 20.83
C ARG A 513 21.59 -58.84 21.75
N ASN A 514 21.06 -57.75 22.31
CA ASN A 514 19.87 -57.73 23.17
C ASN A 514 18.58 -58.07 22.41
N GLN A 515 18.49 -57.72 21.13
CA GLN A 515 17.43 -58.21 20.25
C GLN A 515 17.55 -59.71 19.98
N VAL A 516 18.78 -60.22 19.80
CA VAL A 516 19.04 -61.65 19.55
C VAL A 516 18.91 -62.51 20.82
N THR A 517 19.23 -61.99 22.01
CA THR A 517 19.09 -62.69 23.30
C THR A 517 17.72 -62.48 23.94
N GLY A 518 17.11 -61.30 23.78
CA GLY A 518 15.74 -61.00 24.22
C GLY A 518 14.65 -61.67 23.38
N THR A 519 14.95 -62.07 22.13
CA THR A 519 14.03 -62.89 21.33
C THR A 519 14.01 -64.37 21.72
N ALA A 520 14.88 -64.81 22.63
CA ALA A 520 14.87 -66.19 23.11
C ALA A 520 13.80 -66.49 24.18
N ASN A 521 13.03 -65.51 24.70
CA ASN A 521 12.06 -65.82 25.76
C ASN A 521 10.67 -65.14 25.73
N THR A 522 10.31 -64.26 24.77
CA THR A 522 8.92 -63.71 24.74
C THR A 522 8.30 -63.47 23.34
N GLY A 523 9.06 -63.59 22.24
CA GLY A 523 8.60 -63.15 20.90
C GLY A 523 7.84 -64.17 20.04
N ILE A 524 7.92 -65.46 20.34
CA ILE A 524 7.33 -66.52 19.49
C ILE A 524 5.82 -66.72 19.76
N TRP A 525 5.33 -66.36 20.95
CA TRP A 525 3.92 -66.57 21.33
C TRP A 525 2.96 -65.41 20.97
N SER A 526 3.44 -64.18 20.78
CA SER A 526 2.58 -63.04 20.42
C SER A 526 2.30 -62.95 18.91
N ARG A 527 3.27 -63.35 18.07
CA ARG A 527 3.10 -63.40 16.60
C ARG A 527 2.23 -64.57 16.13
N PHE A 528 2.16 -65.67 16.89
CA PHE A 528 1.19 -66.75 16.66
C PHE A 528 -0.26 -66.35 17.01
N ARG A 529 -0.49 -65.45 17.98
CA ARG A 529 -1.84 -64.96 18.33
C ARG A 529 -2.40 -63.96 17.31
N TRP A 530 -1.56 -63.14 16.66
CA TRP A 530 -2.03 -62.16 15.67
C TRP A 530 -2.39 -62.82 14.32
N LEU A 531 -1.61 -63.80 13.87
CA LEU A 531 -1.92 -64.53 12.62
C LEU A 531 -3.14 -65.47 12.75
N ALA A 532 -3.43 -66.00 13.94
CA ALA A 532 -4.66 -66.77 14.20
C ALA A 532 -5.93 -65.90 14.25
N TRP A 533 -5.82 -64.62 14.61
CA TRP A 533 -6.94 -63.68 14.67
C TRP A 533 -7.27 -63.06 13.30
N VAL A 534 -6.25 -62.70 12.52
CA VAL A 534 -6.43 -62.11 11.17
C VAL A 534 -6.94 -63.16 10.16
N GLY A 535 -6.54 -64.42 10.31
CA GLY A 535 -7.06 -65.52 9.47
C GLY A 535 -8.55 -65.85 9.68
N SER A 536 -9.11 -65.55 10.86
CA SER A 536 -10.52 -65.84 11.15
C SER A 536 -11.48 -64.73 10.67
N ALA A 537 -11.04 -63.47 10.64
CA ALA A 537 -11.88 -62.35 10.22
C ALA A 537 -12.08 -62.27 8.69
N VAL A 538 -11.06 -62.65 7.91
CA VAL A 538 -11.13 -62.62 6.44
C VAL A 538 -12.02 -63.74 5.88
N VAL A 539 -12.12 -64.88 6.56
CA VAL A 539 -13.02 -65.98 6.17
C VAL A 539 -14.49 -65.69 6.51
N ILE A 540 -14.77 -64.93 7.58
CA ILE A 540 -16.14 -64.52 7.95
C ILE A 540 -16.66 -63.40 7.03
N TYR A 541 -15.80 -62.46 6.62
CA TYR A 541 -16.19 -61.37 5.72
C TYR A 541 -16.45 -61.86 4.27
N LEU A 542 -15.68 -62.84 3.80
CA LEU A 542 -15.87 -63.42 2.45
C LEU A 542 -17.08 -64.38 2.36
N LEU A 543 -17.59 -64.91 3.48
CA LEU A 543 -18.82 -65.70 3.51
C LEU A 543 -20.10 -64.85 3.62
N PHE A 544 -20.02 -63.60 4.09
CA PHE A 544 -21.18 -62.70 4.19
C PHE A 544 -21.52 -62.00 2.86
N VAL A 545 -20.54 -61.80 1.99
CA VAL A 545 -20.70 -61.11 0.69
C VAL A 545 -21.19 -62.06 -0.43
N ILE A 546 -21.11 -63.38 -0.23
CA ILE A 546 -21.54 -64.38 -1.24
C ILE A 546 -23.01 -64.80 -1.05
N PHE A 547 -23.67 -64.48 0.08
CA PHE A 547 -25.02 -65.00 0.38
C PHE A 547 -26.20 -64.05 0.21
N HIS A 548 -26.01 -62.74 -0.05
CA HIS A 548 -27.13 -61.83 -0.34
C HIS A 548 -26.94 -61.10 -1.67
N GLY A 549 -27.14 -61.87 -2.74
CA GLY A 549 -27.38 -61.35 -4.07
C GLY A 549 -28.87 -61.27 -4.40
N ASN A 550 -29.25 -60.10 -4.89
CA ASN A 550 -30.07 -59.89 -6.08
C ASN A 550 -31.59 -59.61 -5.96
N ASN A 551 -31.97 -58.60 -6.76
CA ASN A 551 -33.26 -58.30 -7.41
C ASN A 551 -34.38 -57.72 -6.53
N GLY A 552 -35.15 -56.70 -6.95
CA GLY A 552 -35.19 -55.97 -8.22
C GLY A 552 -36.53 -55.22 -8.33
N GLY A 553 -36.55 -54.15 -9.14
CA GLY A 553 -37.67 -53.38 -9.74
C GLY A 553 -39.07 -53.35 -9.10
N THR A 554 -39.64 -52.14 -8.97
CA THR A 554 -40.71 -51.57 -9.84
C THR A 554 -41.33 -50.30 -9.22
N LEU A 555 -41.46 -49.23 -10.01
CA LEU A 555 -42.45 -48.13 -9.86
C LEU A 555 -43.87 -48.64 -10.21
N PRO A 556 -45.01 -47.92 -10.02
CA PRO A 556 -45.24 -46.52 -9.60
C PRO A 556 -46.41 -46.33 -8.57
N GLU A 557 -46.79 -45.06 -8.32
CA GLU A 557 -48.19 -44.56 -8.21
C GLU A 557 -48.74 -43.99 -6.86
N ASN A 558 -48.96 -42.67 -6.87
CA ASN A 558 -50.06 -41.82 -6.32
C ASN A 558 -50.53 -41.79 -4.83
N VAL A 559 -50.46 -40.54 -4.30
CA VAL A 559 -51.50 -39.76 -3.55
C VAL A 559 -51.59 -39.93 -2.00
N PRO A 560 -51.83 -38.82 -1.21
CA PRO A 560 -51.54 -38.70 0.22
C PRO A 560 -52.77 -38.92 1.14
N PRO A 561 -52.57 -39.02 2.47
CA PRO A 561 -53.10 -37.96 3.33
C PRO A 561 -52.24 -37.60 4.56
N GLU A 562 -52.31 -36.30 4.87
CA GLU A 562 -52.33 -35.52 6.13
C GLU A 562 -52.37 -36.21 7.53
N PRO A 563 -52.20 -35.44 8.64
CA PRO A 563 -50.98 -35.32 9.42
C PRO A 563 -51.08 -36.09 10.76
N THR A 564 -49.95 -36.53 11.31
CA THR A 564 -49.93 -37.01 12.71
C THR A 564 -48.66 -36.56 13.41
N ASN A 565 -48.88 -35.69 14.40
CA ASN A 565 -47.95 -35.26 15.44
C ASN A 565 -47.12 -36.44 15.99
N ALA A 566 -45.80 -36.34 15.92
CA ALA A 566 -44.89 -37.17 16.71
C ALA A 566 -43.62 -36.38 17.08
N GLN A 567 -43.41 -36.29 18.40
CA GLN A 567 -42.18 -36.23 19.20
C GLN A 567 -40.89 -35.58 18.66
N PRO A 568 -40.13 -34.85 19.52
CA PRO A 568 -38.89 -34.19 19.14
C PRO A 568 -37.83 -35.24 18.73
N ALA A 569 -37.45 -35.17 17.46
CA ALA A 569 -36.55 -36.09 16.81
C ALA A 569 -35.09 -35.83 17.23
N ALA A 570 -34.50 -36.80 17.94
CA ALA A 570 -33.04 -36.94 18.05
C ALA A 570 -32.36 -37.31 16.70
N GLY A 571 -33.14 -37.45 15.61
CA GLY A 571 -32.64 -37.70 14.26
C GLY A 571 -32.28 -36.45 13.44
N SER A 572 -32.61 -35.23 13.89
CA SER A 572 -32.35 -33.99 13.15
C SER A 572 -30.87 -33.59 13.18
N ALA A 573 -30.20 -33.75 14.33
CA ALA A 573 -28.84 -33.25 14.53
C ALA A 573 -27.78 -33.98 13.68
N ASN A 574 -27.99 -35.28 13.41
CA ASN A 574 -27.07 -36.05 12.56
C ASN A 574 -27.21 -35.67 11.07
N ALA A 575 -28.42 -35.32 10.62
CA ALA A 575 -28.64 -34.88 9.25
C ALA A 575 -27.97 -33.53 8.96
N ASP A 576 -28.01 -32.60 9.92
CA ASP A 576 -27.36 -31.28 9.80
C ASP A 576 -25.82 -31.40 9.81
N LEU A 577 -25.27 -32.31 10.61
CA LEU A 577 -23.83 -32.62 10.63
C LEU A 577 -23.35 -33.20 9.30
N ASP A 578 -24.10 -34.14 8.72
CA ASP A 578 -23.77 -34.75 7.43
C ASP A 578 -23.88 -33.74 6.26
N ALA A 579 -24.84 -32.82 6.33
CA ALA A 579 -24.96 -31.71 5.38
C ALA A 579 -23.75 -30.78 5.45
N LEU A 580 -23.37 -30.31 6.65
CA LEU A 580 -22.18 -29.46 6.84
C LEU A 580 -20.90 -30.15 6.37
N ARG A 581 -20.76 -31.45 6.66
CA ARG A 581 -19.61 -32.24 6.19
C ARG A 581 -19.56 -32.27 4.66
N THR A 582 -20.69 -32.47 4.01
CA THR A 582 -20.78 -32.50 2.53
C THR A 582 -20.40 -31.15 1.94
N GLU A 583 -20.91 -30.06 2.50
CA GLU A 583 -20.58 -28.70 2.06
C GLU A 583 -19.10 -28.35 2.26
N ILE A 584 -18.48 -28.80 3.35
CA ILE A 584 -17.04 -28.62 3.60
C ILE A 584 -16.21 -29.38 2.56
N GLU A 585 -16.58 -30.62 2.23
CA GLU A 585 -15.87 -31.42 1.23
C GLU A 585 -16.04 -30.84 -0.19
N GLU A 586 -17.20 -30.27 -0.51
CA GLU A 586 -17.40 -29.55 -1.77
C GLU A 586 -16.55 -28.27 -1.84
N ALA A 587 -16.54 -27.47 -0.77
CA ALA A 587 -15.74 -26.26 -0.71
C ALA A 587 -14.24 -26.54 -0.83
N LYS A 588 -13.74 -27.63 -0.22
CA LYS A 588 -12.34 -28.08 -0.40
C LYS A 588 -12.00 -28.39 -1.85
N LYS A 589 -12.92 -29.02 -2.60
CA LYS A 589 -12.71 -29.29 -4.03
C LYS A 589 -12.61 -28.00 -4.84
N HIS A 590 -13.46 -27.01 -4.53
CA HIS A 590 -13.41 -25.70 -5.18
C HIS A 590 -12.13 -24.92 -4.84
N LEU A 591 -11.66 -24.98 -3.59
CA LEU A 591 -10.38 -24.38 -3.20
C LEU A 591 -9.21 -25.00 -3.97
N ALA A 592 -9.18 -26.33 -4.09
CA ALA A 592 -8.15 -27.03 -4.87
C ALA A 592 -8.19 -26.67 -6.36
N GLU A 593 -9.38 -26.43 -6.93
CA GLU A 593 -9.53 -25.97 -8.31
C GLU A 593 -9.01 -24.55 -8.49
N TYR A 594 -9.31 -23.62 -7.56
CA TYR A 594 -8.74 -22.28 -7.60
C TYR A 594 -7.21 -22.29 -7.45
N GLU A 595 -6.64 -23.11 -6.56
CA GLU A 595 -5.19 -23.29 -6.45
C GLU A 595 -4.57 -23.74 -7.76
N ARG A 596 -5.22 -24.69 -8.45
CA ARG A 596 -4.78 -25.14 -9.78
C ARG A 596 -4.80 -24.01 -10.81
N GLN A 597 -5.87 -23.21 -10.85
CA GLN A 597 -5.99 -22.08 -11.77
C GLN A 597 -4.95 -20.99 -11.49
N MET A 598 -4.73 -20.66 -10.21
CA MET A 598 -3.70 -19.70 -9.80
C MET A 598 -2.29 -20.16 -10.21
N ASN A 599 -1.98 -21.46 -10.08
CA ASN A 599 -0.70 -22.02 -10.51
C ASN A 599 -0.53 -21.96 -12.04
N LEU A 600 -1.59 -22.23 -12.81
CA LEU A 600 -1.55 -22.10 -14.27
C LEU A 600 -1.30 -20.66 -14.70
N LEU A 601 -2.06 -19.70 -14.17
CA LEU A 601 -1.88 -18.27 -14.47
C LEU A 601 -0.51 -17.76 -14.05
N SER A 602 0.01 -18.21 -12.90
CA SER A 602 1.36 -17.83 -12.46
C SER A 602 2.43 -18.32 -13.45
N SER A 603 2.29 -19.54 -13.98
CA SER A 603 3.18 -20.05 -15.02
C SER A 603 3.07 -19.27 -16.34
N GLU A 604 1.86 -18.86 -16.74
CA GLU A 604 1.64 -18.03 -17.94
C GLU A 604 2.26 -16.64 -17.77
N ILE A 605 2.10 -16.02 -16.60
CA ILE A 605 2.69 -14.72 -16.25
C ILE A 605 4.21 -14.74 -16.37
N GLU A 606 4.87 -15.77 -15.84
CA GLU A 606 6.33 -15.90 -15.98
C GLU A 606 6.76 -16.14 -17.44
N SER A 607 6.01 -16.96 -18.20
CA SER A 607 6.25 -17.13 -19.64
C SER A 607 6.17 -15.81 -20.41
N TYR A 608 5.12 -15.00 -20.18
CA TYR A 608 4.98 -13.70 -20.82
C TYR A 608 6.09 -12.72 -20.42
N LYS A 609 6.55 -12.77 -19.17
CA LYS A 609 7.65 -11.94 -18.68
C LYS A 609 8.97 -12.28 -19.37
N GLU A 610 9.26 -13.57 -19.59
CA GLU A 610 10.41 -14.01 -20.38
C GLU A 610 10.33 -13.51 -21.83
N GLU A 611 9.16 -13.60 -22.47
CA GLU A 611 8.94 -13.08 -23.82
C GLU A 611 9.09 -11.56 -23.91
N ILE A 612 8.53 -10.80 -22.96
CA ILE A 612 8.66 -9.34 -22.87
C ILE A 612 10.15 -8.96 -22.78
N ASN A 613 10.91 -9.62 -21.92
CA ASN A 613 12.34 -9.37 -21.76
C ASN A 613 13.12 -9.68 -23.05
N SER A 614 12.77 -10.77 -23.74
CA SER A 614 13.36 -11.15 -25.03
C SER A 614 13.10 -10.09 -26.10
N TYR A 615 11.86 -9.63 -26.25
CA TYR A 615 11.53 -8.57 -27.22
C TYR A 615 12.21 -7.25 -26.85
N ALA A 616 12.23 -6.87 -25.58
CA ALA A 616 12.90 -5.66 -25.11
C ALA A 616 14.40 -5.68 -25.41
N GLN A 617 15.07 -6.84 -25.24
CA GLN A 617 16.48 -7.01 -25.60
C GLN A 617 16.71 -6.83 -27.11
N GLN A 618 15.86 -7.41 -27.94
CA GLN A 618 15.95 -7.27 -29.41
C GLN A 618 15.71 -5.82 -29.86
N ILE A 619 14.71 -5.13 -29.28
CA ILE A 619 14.43 -3.71 -29.54
C ILE A 619 15.66 -2.86 -29.19
N ARG A 620 16.27 -3.06 -28.02
CA ARG A 620 17.47 -2.34 -27.59
C ARG A 620 18.67 -2.59 -28.52
N ALA A 621 18.82 -3.81 -29.04
CA ALA A 621 19.88 -4.13 -29.99
C ALA A 621 19.69 -3.34 -31.31
N MET A 622 18.47 -3.31 -31.86
CA MET A 622 18.18 -2.53 -33.06
C MET A 622 18.34 -1.02 -32.84
N GLU A 623 17.98 -0.51 -31.66
CA GLU A 623 18.20 0.89 -31.28
C GLU A 623 19.69 1.23 -31.16
N ALA A 624 20.51 0.31 -30.65
CA ALA A 624 21.96 0.47 -30.59
C ALA A 624 22.57 0.53 -32.00
N ASP A 625 22.13 -0.33 -32.91
CA ASP A 625 22.57 -0.32 -34.31
C ASP A 625 22.19 0.99 -35.02
N LEU A 626 20.95 1.46 -34.82
CA LEU A 626 20.48 2.74 -35.33
C LEU A 626 21.33 3.91 -34.81
N ASN A 627 21.66 3.91 -33.51
CA ASN A 627 22.50 4.93 -32.89
C ASN A 627 23.95 4.91 -33.38
N ALA A 628 24.46 3.74 -33.78
CA ALA A 628 25.76 3.58 -34.41
C ALA A 628 25.78 3.97 -35.90
N GLY A 629 24.63 4.36 -36.47
CA GLY A 629 24.48 4.81 -37.85
C GLY A 629 24.29 3.68 -38.87
N TYR A 630 23.97 2.46 -38.41
CA TYR A 630 23.57 1.37 -39.29
C TYR A 630 22.11 1.55 -39.75
N GLU A 631 21.81 1.13 -40.98
CA GLU A 631 20.46 1.09 -41.51
C GLU A 631 19.72 -0.12 -40.95
N ILE A 632 18.60 0.10 -40.26
CA ILE A 632 17.74 -0.96 -39.72
C ILE A 632 16.49 -1.14 -40.60
N ASP A 633 15.98 -2.37 -40.71
CA ASP A 633 14.68 -2.60 -41.33
C ASP A 633 13.57 -2.06 -40.43
N ARG A 634 12.99 -0.93 -40.84
CA ARG A 634 11.94 -0.24 -40.10
C ARG A 634 10.68 -1.10 -39.94
N ALA A 635 10.34 -1.94 -40.92
CA ALA A 635 9.16 -2.78 -40.84
C ALA A 635 9.33 -3.89 -39.79
N GLU A 636 10.53 -4.45 -39.70
CA GLU A 636 10.89 -5.43 -38.66
C GLU A 636 10.86 -4.80 -37.27
N TYR A 637 11.46 -3.62 -37.09
CA TYR A 637 11.45 -2.90 -35.82
C TYR A 637 10.03 -2.54 -35.35
N GLU A 638 9.17 -2.02 -36.25
CA GLU A 638 7.78 -1.70 -35.92
C GLU A 638 6.98 -2.97 -35.58
N SER A 639 7.21 -4.09 -36.28
CA SER A 639 6.60 -5.38 -35.96
C SER A 639 7.03 -5.88 -34.57
N LEU A 640 8.29 -5.71 -34.20
CA LEU A 640 8.84 -6.14 -32.91
C LEU A 640 8.21 -5.37 -31.74
N ILE A 641 8.01 -4.06 -31.90
CA ILE A 641 7.30 -3.24 -30.91
C ILE A 641 5.83 -3.67 -30.77
N GLN A 642 5.16 -3.98 -31.88
CA GLN A 642 3.78 -4.48 -31.84
C GLN A 642 3.67 -5.81 -31.10
N SER A 643 4.58 -6.75 -31.37
CA SER A 643 4.67 -8.03 -30.67
C SER A 643 4.95 -7.83 -29.18
N HIS A 644 5.90 -6.98 -28.81
CA HIS A 644 6.19 -6.64 -27.42
C HIS A 644 4.93 -6.10 -26.70
N ASN A 645 4.27 -5.10 -27.28
CA ASN A 645 3.09 -4.49 -26.67
C ASN A 645 1.93 -5.48 -26.53
N HIS A 646 1.73 -6.36 -27.51
CA HIS A 646 0.72 -7.40 -27.44
C HIS A 646 0.97 -8.37 -26.27
N VAL A 647 2.21 -8.81 -26.05
CA VAL A 647 2.54 -9.70 -24.92
C VAL A 647 2.42 -8.98 -23.57
N VAL A 648 2.73 -7.68 -23.51
CA VAL A 648 2.46 -6.85 -22.32
C VAL A 648 0.96 -6.82 -22.00
N ASP A 649 0.10 -6.68 -23.01
CA ASP A 649 -1.36 -6.71 -22.81
C ASP A 649 -1.83 -8.06 -22.27
N LEU A 650 -1.34 -9.18 -22.83
CA LEU A 650 -1.65 -10.53 -22.35
C LEU A 650 -1.16 -10.76 -20.91
N HIS A 651 0.04 -10.29 -20.57
CA HIS A 651 0.57 -10.35 -19.21
C HIS A 651 -0.34 -9.59 -18.23
N ASN A 652 -0.76 -8.37 -18.59
CA ASN A 652 -1.65 -7.57 -17.75
C ASN A 652 -3.02 -8.23 -17.57
N GLU A 653 -3.57 -8.86 -18.62
CA GLU A 653 -4.81 -9.62 -18.54
C GLU A 653 -4.69 -10.81 -17.58
N ALA A 654 -3.62 -11.60 -17.70
CA ALA A 654 -3.36 -12.75 -16.82
C ALA A 654 -3.18 -12.34 -15.34
N VAL A 655 -2.46 -11.24 -15.07
CA VAL A 655 -2.29 -10.70 -13.71
C VAL A 655 -3.64 -10.25 -13.12
N ASN A 656 -4.49 -9.60 -13.91
CA ASN A 656 -5.81 -9.17 -13.45
C ASN A 656 -6.72 -10.36 -13.15
N GLU A 657 -6.69 -11.39 -13.99
CA GLU A 657 -7.44 -12.63 -13.75
C GLU A 657 -6.96 -13.36 -12.49
N LEU A 658 -5.64 -13.44 -12.28
CA LEU A 658 -5.06 -14.03 -11.08
C LEU A 658 -5.53 -13.30 -9.81
N ARG A 659 -5.53 -11.95 -9.83
CA ARG A 659 -6.05 -11.14 -8.72
C ARG A 659 -7.52 -11.42 -8.44
N ARG A 660 -8.35 -11.57 -9.48
CA ARG A 660 -9.77 -11.91 -9.34
C ARG A 660 -9.95 -13.26 -8.64
N ILE A 661 -9.25 -14.28 -9.11
CA ILE A 661 -9.32 -15.63 -8.53
C ILE A 661 -8.84 -15.64 -7.08
N TYR A 662 -7.78 -14.91 -6.75
CA TYR A 662 -7.26 -14.81 -5.38
C TYR A 662 -8.30 -14.24 -4.40
N VAL A 663 -9.09 -13.24 -4.82
CA VAL A 663 -10.16 -12.66 -4.01
C VAL A 663 -11.28 -13.68 -3.74
N GLU A 664 -11.73 -14.39 -4.79
CA GLU A 664 -12.77 -15.42 -4.64
C GLU A 664 -12.30 -16.61 -3.80
N TYR A 665 -11.03 -17.02 -3.95
CA TYR A 665 -10.38 -18.02 -3.13
C TYR A 665 -10.40 -17.62 -1.65
N GLY A 666 -10.00 -16.40 -1.32
CA GLY A 666 -9.98 -15.89 0.05
C GLY A 666 -11.37 -15.86 0.68
N LYS A 667 -12.40 -15.48 -0.09
CA LYS A 667 -13.80 -15.49 0.36
C LYS A 667 -14.27 -16.92 0.69
N LEU A 668 -14.07 -17.85 -0.24
CA LEU A 668 -14.47 -19.26 -0.06
C LEU A 668 -13.73 -19.92 1.12
N LEU A 669 -12.44 -19.61 1.30
CA LEU A 669 -11.64 -20.11 2.41
C LEU A 669 -12.20 -19.65 3.76
N ASN A 670 -12.57 -18.37 3.87
CA ASN A 670 -13.18 -17.82 5.08
C ASN A 670 -14.54 -18.47 5.38
N GLU A 671 -15.40 -18.60 4.38
CA GLU A 671 -16.70 -19.29 4.51
C GLU A 671 -16.52 -20.74 4.95
N THR A 672 -15.55 -21.46 4.36
CA THR A 672 -15.23 -22.85 4.72
C THR A 672 -14.76 -22.96 6.16
N ASN A 673 -13.90 -22.04 6.61
CA ASN A 673 -13.43 -22.00 7.99
C ASN A 673 -14.56 -21.75 8.99
N GLN A 674 -15.55 -20.92 8.64
CA GLN A 674 -16.75 -20.72 9.46
C GLN A 674 -17.58 -22.01 9.56
N LYS A 675 -17.80 -22.70 8.43
CA LYS A 675 -18.51 -23.99 8.43
C LYS A 675 -17.80 -25.06 9.26
N ILE A 676 -16.46 -25.13 9.19
CA ILE A 676 -15.66 -26.05 10.01
C ILE A 676 -15.83 -25.74 11.51
N ARG A 677 -15.87 -24.47 11.92
CA ARG A 677 -16.13 -24.08 13.32
C ARG A 677 -17.50 -24.56 13.78
N LEU A 678 -18.55 -24.30 12.99
CA LEU A 678 -19.91 -24.76 13.28
C LEU A 678 -20.00 -26.29 13.38
N TYR A 679 -19.36 -27.01 12.46
CA TYR A 679 -19.29 -28.47 12.48
C TYR A 679 -18.64 -28.98 13.78
N ASN A 680 -17.53 -28.39 14.20
CA ASN A 680 -16.83 -28.76 15.43
C ASN A 680 -17.64 -28.42 16.69
N GLU A 681 -18.38 -27.31 16.70
CA GLU A 681 -19.27 -26.94 17.80
C GLU A 681 -20.44 -27.93 17.93
N GLN A 682 -21.04 -28.34 16.82
CA GLN A 682 -22.11 -29.35 16.81
C GLN A 682 -21.62 -30.71 17.30
N ILE A 683 -20.44 -31.17 16.88
CA ILE A 683 -19.81 -32.39 17.42
C ILE A 683 -19.60 -32.31 18.94
N LYS A 684 -19.13 -31.15 19.44
CA LYS A 684 -18.93 -30.94 20.88
C LYS A 684 -20.24 -30.95 21.65
N SER A 685 -21.33 -30.49 21.06
CA SER A 685 -22.66 -30.49 21.69
C SER A 685 -23.34 -31.87 21.69
N ALA A 686 -22.92 -32.78 20.80
CA ALA A 686 -23.46 -34.13 20.65
C ALA A 686 -22.75 -35.18 21.52
N ASN A 687 -21.54 -34.88 22.02
CA ASN A 687 -20.77 -35.70 22.97
C ASN A 687 -20.98 -35.20 24.40
#